data_AF-A0A936Q3C4-F1
#
_entry.id   AF-A0A936Q3C4-F1
#
_cell.length_a   1.000
_cell.length_b   1.000
_cell.length_c   1.000
_cell.angle_alpha   90.00
_cell.angle_beta   90.00
_cell.angle_gamma   90.00
#
_symmetry.space_group_name_H-M   'P 1'
#
loop_
_entity.id
_entity.type
_entity.pdbx_description
1 polymer ?
#
loop_
_entity_poly.entity_id
_entity_poly.type
_entity_poly.pdbx_seq_one_letter_code
_entity_poly.pdbx_strand_id
1 'polypeptide(L)'
;MRRSGARLTGARAKALAVALLGAALLPGPAAAEGQPSPTAIPVSPAVAWELDVSFIPGTGHLRVAATATLPAGAKPEFLLNAALKVVKSEPAVVEVALGDVSAFFGNNAAATEAPRRVPLKRFRAKGSPATIGLTYEGVVRNDLSAPKEEYQRGFRETPGTIGPEGIYLAGSTFWIPAFGEALVSFRMTAKAPAGWQVVSQGDGTARDAGGTARWDSKGPVDEVYLVGGPLHAWRDRAGEVETLAFLREKDDAIAAKYLAATAQYLEMYRGLIGPYPYGKFALVENFWETGYGMASFTLLGPQVIRFPFILTSSYPHEILHNWWGNSVFVDYAKGNWCEGLTAYLADHLIQEQRGKGEEYRRGTLQKYLSYVRDGRDFPLTEFRGRESAATEAVGYGKALMGFHMVRRHLGDATFRKVLSRFYADLRGRRATFDDFRRTAEAVSGTPLAGLFDPWVTRAGAAELALGPATTARAGAGWTVTGTLRQAQQDAPFALEVPVAVVTATGTVRQVVKLDGREASFEVRTDAEPLGLAADPQFDVFRKLDPREIPPSIGQLFGEPKVLAVLPSGLANEEEAAWRALLKGWETPTHGIEVKRDAEVEAFPADRAVWVVGKGNRHASLFGEQEGLTLDASDLTALGEKTALAGHTFVFVARHPGNAAKAVGWLFGDPPAALPGLGRKLPHYGKYSYVGFDGTEPVNVLKGQWPESDSPLRADLRPAQKRGAAMPAFAPETRRALAELPPAFSQARLAAHVAALAAPGLEGRGLGTPGERAAAEYVAAQMKAAGLSPAGDDGGFLQRFRVERTAAGGPADVVNVAGLLPGTDPAWKDQSVVVVAHFDHLGRGWPDARKGSEGQVHPGADDNASGVAVLLELARAMKDEKPKRNVVFLSVTGEEAGRLGSKRWVAGPSPFPAARTLAAVNLDTVGRLGTGKLQVLGTGTAGEWIHAVRGATWVTGVETKAVPETLESSDHVSFVEAGIPAVQLFTGPHADYHRPSDSAEKIDVAGLAKVATVTKELVSWLAGRAEPLTVSIAPKTAPGAPASPAVPVAGSPVPAGSAAPPARRVSFGTMPDFSFEGPGVKVEGVVPGSPAEKAGVKPGDVVLKLDGRDVASLRDFSEQLKGMTPGQIVKTTLRREGKDLEVPVTLVER
;
A
#
# COMPACT_ATOMS: atom_id res chain seq x y z
N MET A 1 -74.15 -24.75 25.02
CA MET A 1 -74.74 -25.86 24.24
C MET A 1 -73.61 -26.68 23.61
N ARG A 2 -73.81 -27.99 23.45
CA ARG A 2 -72.92 -28.99 22.85
C ARG A 2 -72.03 -28.53 21.67
N ARG A 3 -70.78 -29.04 21.68
CA ARG A 3 -69.99 -29.74 20.62
C ARG A 3 -69.68 -29.03 19.28
N SER A 4 -68.38 -28.88 18.98
CA SER A 4 -67.57 -29.69 18.02
C SER A 4 -67.74 -29.23 16.57
N GLY A 5 -66.71 -29.01 15.74
CA GLY A 5 -65.41 -29.65 15.67
C GLY A 5 -65.28 -30.41 14.35
N ALA A 6 -64.09 -30.33 13.74
CA ALA A 6 -63.38 -31.37 12.98
C ALA A 6 -62.96 -31.07 11.53
N ARG A 7 -61.63 -30.90 11.42
CA ARG A 7 -60.66 -31.45 10.43
C ARG A 7 -60.53 -30.72 9.08
N LEU A 8 -59.55 -29.80 8.93
CA LEU A 8 -58.06 -29.92 8.77
C LEU A 8 -57.66 -30.37 7.33
N THR A 9 -57.39 -29.47 6.38
CA THR A 9 -56.21 -28.58 6.15
C THR A 9 -55.00 -29.26 5.50
N GLY A 10 -54.46 -28.60 4.46
CA GLY A 10 -53.00 -28.53 4.27
C GLY A 10 -52.43 -28.90 2.90
N ALA A 11 -52.93 -28.30 1.81
CA ALA A 11 -52.16 -28.19 0.57
C ALA A 11 -51.09 -27.08 0.71
N ARG A 12 -49.95 -27.26 0.04
CA ARG A 12 -48.84 -26.29 -0.16
C ARG A 12 -47.89 -26.07 1.02
N ALA A 13 -46.90 -26.96 1.16
CA ALA A 13 -45.52 -26.63 1.51
C ALA A 13 -44.66 -27.92 1.46
N LYS A 14 -44.04 -28.19 0.31
CA LYS A 14 -42.83 -29.04 0.23
C LYS A 14 -41.69 -28.17 -0.29
N ALA A 15 -41.25 -27.25 0.57
CA ALA A 15 -39.90 -26.70 0.63
C ALA A 15 -39.20 -27.54 1.73
N LEU A 16 -37.94 -27.97 1.70
CA LEU A 16 -36.73 -27.30 1.27
C LEU A 16 -35.60 -28.32 1.53
N ALA A 17 -35.16 -29.10 0.54
CA ALA A 17 -33.93 -29.92 0.60
C ALA A 17 -33.89 -30.89 -0.58
N VAL A 18 -33.27 -30.49 -1.70
CA VAL A 18 -32.51 -31.28 -2.70
C VAL A 18 -32.25 -30.28 -3.84
N ALA A 19 -31.28 -29.40 -3.68
CA ALA A 19 -30.72 -28.55 -4.73
C ALA A 19 -29.43 -27.92 -4.20
N LEU A 20 -28.25 -28.50 -4.52
CA LEU A 20 -26.95 -27.80 -4.63
C LEU A 20 -25.76 -28.73 -4.98
N LEU A 21 -25.97 -29.76 -5.81
CA LEU A 21 -24.87 -30.46 -6.49
C LEU A 21 -25.32 -30.94 -7.87
N GLY A 22 -24.76 -30.34 -8.92
CA GLY A 22 -24.84 -30.81 -10.30
C GLY A 22 -25.68 -29.96 -11.26
N ALA A 23 -25.08 -28.89 -11.83
CA ALA A 23 -25.38 -28.37 -13.18
C ALA A 23 -24.48 -27.15 -13.48
N ALA A 24 -23.19 -27.39 -13.72
CA ALA A 24 -22.38 -26.49 -14.52
C ALA A 24 -22.30 -27.12 -15.92
N LEU A 25 -22.79 -26.39 -16.92
CA LEU A 25 -22.89 -26.67 -18.37
C LEU A 25 -24.34 -26.73 -18.85
N LEU A 26 -24.86 -25.59 -19.33
CA LEU A 26 -25.72 -25.40 -20.52
C LEU A 26 -25.96 -23.87 -20.72
N PRO A 27 -26.25 -23.41 -21.95
CA PRO A 27 -25.87 -22.10 -22.47
C PRO A 27 -26.88 -20.97 -22.16
N GLY A 28 -26.37 -19.74 -22.08
CA GLY A 28 -27.16 -18.51 -21.92
C GLY A 28 -28.01 -18.16 -23.15
N PRO A 29 -28.96 -17.22 -23.02
CA PRO A 29 -30.09 -17.05 -23.94
C PRO A 29 -29.67 -16.46 -25.29
N ALA A 30 -30.40 -16.85 -26.34
CA ALA A 30 -30.21 -16.41 -27.71
C ALA A 30 -30.18 -14.88 -27.81
N ALA A 31 -29.05 -14.38 -28.34
CA ALA A 31 -28.90 -13.02 -28.77
C ALA A 31 -29.94 -12.72 -29.87
N ALA A 32 -30.53 -11.52 -29.83
CA ALA A 32 -31.29 -10.99 -30.95
C ALA A 32 -30.37 -10.92 -32.18
N GLU A 33 -30.60 -11.80 -33.14
CA GLU A 33 -29.93 -11.83 -34.43
C GLU A 33 -30.23 -10.53 -35.19
N GLY A 34 -29.18 -9.78 -35.55
CA GLY A 34 -29.34 -8.55 -36.33
C GLY A 34 -28.20 -7.52 -36.27
N GLN A 35 -27.05 -7.81 -35.63
CA GLN A 35 -25.87 -6.95 -35.76
C GLN A 35 -24.69 -7.74 -36.35
N PRO A 36 -23.99 -7.19 -37.36
CA PRO A 36 -22.89 -7.88 -38.00
C PRO A 36 -21.80 -8.17 -36.97
N SER A 37 -21.31 -9.41 -36.96
CA SER A 37 -20.06 -9.76 -36.26
C SER A 37 -18.98 -8.76 -36.68
N PRO A 38 -18.20 -8.19 -35.74
CA PRO A 38 -17.16 -7.25 -36.12
C PRO A 38 -16.12 -8.02 -36.94
N THR A 39 -16.12 -7.79 -38.24
CA THR A 39 -14.99 -8.07 -39.11
C THR A 39 -13.73 -7.59 -38.41
N ALA A 40 -12.75 -8.48 -38.22
CA ALA A 40 -11.43 -8.12 -37.71
C ALA A 40 -10.92 -6.92 -38.49
N ILE A 41 -10.87 -5.77 -37.82
CA ILE A 41 -10.47 -4.51 -38.42
C ILE A 41 -8.95 -4.62 -38.67
N PRO A 42 -8.47 -4.44 -39.91
CA PRO A 42 -7.07 -4.67 -40.24
C PRO A 42 -6.16 -3.74 -39.42
N VAL A 43 -5.10 -4.33 -38.85
CA VAL A 43 -4.02 -3.65 -38.12
C VAL A 43 -3.36 -2.61 -39.02
N SER A 44 -2.88 -1.50 -38.45
CA SER A 44 -2.13 -0.48 -39.19
C SER A 44 -1.00 -1.12 -40.01
N PRO A 45 -0.76 -0.68 -41.25
CA PRO A 45 0.24 -1.29 -42.11
C PRO A 45 1.64 -0.96 -41.55
N ALA A 46 2.28 -1.95 -40.93
CA ALA A 46 3.60 -1.85 -40.30
C ALA A 46 4.72 -2.29 -41.25
N VAL A 47 5.93 -1.79 -41.04
CA VAL A 47 7.12 -2.37 -41.69
C VAL A 47 7.46 -3.67 -40.99
N ALA A 48 7.43 -4.78 -41.72
CA ALA A 48 7.74 -6.10 -41.15
C ALA A 48 9.21 -6.47 -41.40
N TRP A 49 9.91 -6.85 -40.34
CA TRP A 49 11.33 -7.16 -40.34
C TRP A 49 11.61 -8.64 -40.09
N GLU A 50 12.47 -9.23 -40.91
CA GLU A 50 13.22 -10.45 -40.57
C GLU A 50 14.66 -10.06 -40.27
N LEU A 51 15.16 -10.38 -39.08
CA LEU A 51 16.45 -9.91 -38.58
C LEU A 51 17.34 -11.09 -38.15
N ASP A 52 18.56 -11.15 -38.67
CA ASP A 52 19.65 -12.00 -38.17
C ASP A 52 20.79 -11.10 -37.67
N VAL A 53 21.00 -11.14 -36.36
CA VAL A 53 21.88 -10.21 -35.63
C VAL A 53 23.07 -10.97 -35.04
N SER A 54 24.26 -10.42 -35.23
CA SER A 54 25.47 -10.86 -34.55
C SER A 54 26.26 -9.66 -34.02
N PHE A 55 26.84 -9.80 -32.84
CA PHE A 55 27.60 -8.73 -32.21
C PHE A 55 28.77 -9.28 -31.40
N ILE A 56 29.78 -8.43 -31.18
CA ILE A 56 31.00 -8.77 -30.44
C ILE A 56 31.17 -7.76 -29.28
N PRO A 57 30.85 -8.14 -28.03
CA PRO A 57 30.93 -7.24 -26.87
C PRO A 57 32.28 -6.54 -26.70
N GLY A 58 33.38 -7.28 -26.90
CA GLY A 58 34.75 -6.79 -26.71
C GLY A 58 35.18 -5.69 -27.69
N THR A 59 34.56 -5.60 -28.87
CA THR A 59 34.86 -4.55 -29.87
C THR A 59 33.70 -3.57 -30.09
N GLY A 60 32.50 -3.90 -29.60
CA GLY A 60 31.28 -3.14 -29.88
C GLY A 60 30.77 -3.31 -31.31
N HIS A 61 31.31 -4.29 -32.05
CA HIS A 61 30.93 -4.54 -33.43
C HIS A 61 29.54 -5.16 -33.52
N LEU A 62 28.71 -4.66 -34.43
CA LEU A 62 27.37 -5.13 -34.75
C LEU A 62 27.33 -5.47 -36.25
N ARG A 63 26.72 -6.60 -36.59
CA ARG A 63 26.40 -6.98 -37.97
C ARG A 63 24.97 -7.51 -38.02
N VAL A 64 24.19 -6.96 -38.94
CA VAL A 64 22.77 -7.31 -39.13
C VAL A 64 22.54 -7.67 -40.59
N ALA A 65 21.91 -8.82 -40.83
CA ALA A 65 21.24 -9.13 -42.08
C ALA A 65 19.73 -8.96 -41.86
N ALA A 66 19.10 -8.09 -42.62
CA ALA A 66 17.72 -7.67 -42.42
C ALA A 66 16.93 -7.73 -43.72
N THR A 67 15.67 -8.13 -43.64
CA THR A 67 14.70 -8.00 -44.74
C THR A 67 13.51 -7.20 -44.27
N ALA A 68 13.29 -6.03 -44.88
CA ALA A 68 12.13 -5.18 -44.63
C ALA A 68 11.05 -5.48 -45.66
N THR A 69 9.81 -5.74 -45.22
CA THR A 69 8.62 -5.72 -46.06
C THR A 69 7.89 -4.42 -45.80
N LEU A 70 7.77 -3.60 -46.85
CA LEU A 70 7.19 -2.27 -46.77
C LEU A 70 5.68 -2.32 -46.97
N PRO A 71 4.91 -1.50 -46.23
CA PRO A 71 3.49 -1.37 -46.46
C PRO A 71 3.18 -0.70 -47.80
N ALA A 72 2.02 -0.99 -48.38
CA ALA A 72 1.59 -0.42 -49.65
C ALA A 72 1.61 1.12 -49.59
N GLY A 73 2.28 1.75 -50.56
CA GLY A 73 2.41 3.22 -50.63
C GLY A 73 3.53 3.82 -49.79
N ALA A 74 4.30 3.02 -49.03
CA ALA A 74 5.47 3.51 -48.31
C ALA A 74 6.57 3.99 -49.27
N LYS A 75 7.22 5.09 -48.91
CA LYS A 75 8.42 5.55 -49.62
C LYS A 75 9.59 4.63 -49.26
N PRO A 76 10.37 4.15 -50.23
CA PRO A 76 11.52 3.27 -49.97
C PRO A 76 12.75 4.09 -49.56
N GLU A 77 12.58 4.98 -48.59
CA GLU A 77 13.63 5.82 -48.01
C GLU A 77 13.74 5.57 -46.51
N PHE A 78 14.96 5.53 -46.00
CA PHE A 78 15.20 5.26 -44.59
C PHE A 78 16.42 6.01 -44.03
N LEU A 79 16.43 6.18 -42.71
CA LEU A 79 17.60 6.61 -41.94
C LEU A 79 18.30 5.41 -41.30
N LEU A 80 19.63 5.46 -41.27
CA LEU A 80 20.48 4.50 -40.57
C LEU A 80 21.59 5.26 -39.83
N ASN A 81 22.02 4.73 -38.69
CA ASN A 81 23.21 5.23 -37.99
C ASN A 81 24.42 5.25 -38.91
N ALA A 82 25.11 6.38 -39.02
CA ALA A 82 26.26 6.55 -39.91
C ALA A 82 27.46 5.67 -39.52
N ALA A 83 27.51 5.18 -38.27
CA ALA A 83 28.49 4.19 -37.83
C ALA A 83 28.25 2.80 -38.45
N LEU A 84 27.06 2.54 -39.01
CA LEU A 84 26.69 1.29 -39.65
C LEU A 84 26.76 1.42 -41.17
N LYS A 85 27.69 0.70 -41.79
CA LYS A 85 27.91 0.71 -43.23
C LYS A 85 27.08 -0.39 -43.91
N VAL A 86 26.31 -0.01 -44.93
CA VAL A 86 25.63 -0.98 -45.80
C VAL A 86 26.67 -1.73 -46.64
N VAL A 87 26.74 -3.06 -46.45
CA VAL A 87 27.65 -3.99 -47.14
C VAL A 87 26.97 -4.61 -48.35
N LYS A 88 25.68 -4.93 -48.25
CA LYS A 88 24.87 -5.52 -49.32
C LYS A 88 23.45 -4.96 -49.27
N SER A 89 22.83 -4.74 -50.43
CA SER A 89 21.42 -4.39 -50.52
C SER A 89 20.77 -5.00 -51.76
N GLU A 90 19.50 -5.38 -51.64
CA GLU A 90 18.66 -5.85 -52.75
C GLU A 90 17.20 -5.38 -52.55
N PRO A 91 16.66 -4.52 -53.44
CA PRO A 91 17.34 -3.86 -54.54
C PRO A 91 18.43 -2.90 -54.05
N ALA A 92 19.31 -2.46 -54.96
CA ALA A 92 20.38 -1.52 -54.63
C ALA A 92 19.83 -0.25 -53.97
N VAL A 93 20.44 0.15 -52.84
CA VAL A 93 20.18 1.42 -52.16
C VAL A 93 21.30 2.41 -52.47
N VAL A 94 20.94 3.70 -52.57
CA VAL A 94 21.88 4.80 -52.75
C VAL A 94 21.78 5.76 -51.56
N GLU A 95 22.93 6.24 -51.08
CA GLU A 95 22.97 7.32 -50.10
C GLU A 95 22.50 8.61 -50.77
N VAL A 96 21.62 9.35 -50.11
CA VAL A 96 21.09 10.63 -50.58
C VAL A 96 21.38 11.71 -49.54
N ALA A 97 21.30 12.98 -49.92
CA ALA A 97 21.46 14.08 -48.98
C ALA A 97 20.50 13.92 -47.78
N LEU A 98 21.02 14.09 -46.56
CA LEU A 98 20.25 13.87 -45.32
C LEU A 98 18.97 14.73 -45.31
N GLY A 99 19.11 16.02 -45.64
CA GLY A 99 17.98 16.95 -45.77
C GLY A 99 17.19 17.12 -44.47
N ASP A 100 15.91 17.50 -44.61
CA ASP A 100 14.98 17.45 -43.48
C ASP A 100 14.64 15.99 -43.15
N VAL A 101 14.83 15.65 -41.88
CA VAL A 101 14.69 14.33 -41.30
C VAL A 101 13.51 14.24 -40.33
N SER A 102 12.77 15.34 -40.11
CA SER A 102 11.63 15.42 -39.19
C SER A 102 10.63 14.28 -39.40
N ALA A 103 10.32 13.94 -40.66
CA ALA A 103 9.40 12.87 -41.03
C ALA A 103 9.84 11.44 -40.65
N PHE A 104 11.07 11.25 -40.16
CA PHE A 104 11.61 9.97 -39.70
C PHE A 104 11.63 9.80 -38.18
N PHE A 105 11.34 10.87 -37.44
CA PHE A 105 11.25 10.81 -36.00
C PHE A 105 9.79 10.86 -35.63
N GLY A 106 9.27 9.78 -35.05
CA GLY A 106 7.98 9.86 -34.36
C GLY A 106 8.06 10.93 -33.27
N ASN A 107 6.93 11.53 -32.93
CA ASN A 107 6.83 12.59 -31.91
C ASN A 107 7.09 12.10 -30.45
N ASN A 108 7.75 10.95 -30.26
CA ASN A 108 8.29 10.52 -28.97
C ASN A 108 9.56 11.36 -28.66
N ALA A 109 9.64 11.94 -27.46
CA ALA A 109 10.72 12.83 -27.04
C ALA A 109 12.13 12.23 -27.22
N ALA A 110 12.27 10.91 -27.07
CA ALA A 110 13.53 10.20 -27.28
C ALA A 110 13.99 10.20 -28.75
N ALA A 111 13.05 10.18 -29.71
CA ALA A 111 13.35 10.22 -31.14
C ALA A 111 13.74 11.63 -31.60
N THR A 112 13.10 12.68 -31.07
CA THR A 112 13.40 14.07 -31.44
C THR A 112 14.79 14.55 -31.02
N GLU A 113 15.40 13.96 -29.99
CA GLU A 113 16.78 14.27 -29.59
C GLU A 113 17.84 13.40 -30.30
N ALA A 114 17.45 12.27 -30.89
CA ALA A 114 18.38 11.33 -31.51
C ALA A 114 19.28 11.91 -32.63
N PRO A 115 18.84 12.80 -33.53
CA PRO A 115 19.74 13.37 -34.54
C PRO A 115 20.82 14.27 -33.94
N ARG A 116 20.65 14.71 -32.68
CA ARG A 116 21.68 15.48 -31.93
C ARG A 116 22.68 14.58 -31.22
N ARG A 117 22.36 13.29 -31.02
CA ARG A 117 23.17 12.35 -30.23
C ARG A 117 23.87 11.28 -31.07
N VAL A 118 23.37 10.97 -32.27
CA VAL A 118 23.96 9.97 -33.19
C VAL A 118 24.01 10.52 -34.62
N PRO A 119 25.15 10.44 -35.33
CA PRO A 119 25.23 10.82 -36.74
C PRO A 119 24.39 9.88 -37.62
N LEU A 120 23.61 10.42 -38.55
CA LEU A 120 22.69 9.65 -39.40
C LEU A 120 23.01 9.79 -40.90
N LYS A 121 22.68 8.75 -41.65
CA LYS A 121 22.71 8.72 -43.12
C LYS A 121 21.33 8.36 -43.67
N ARG A 122 20.97 8.98 -44.80
CA ARG A 122 19.71 8.72 -45.51
C ARG A 122 19.98 7.90 -46.76
N PHE A 123 19.18 6.87 -46.95
CA PHE A 123 19.26 5.98 -48.10
C PHE A 123 17.93 5.92 -48.83
N ARG A 124 18.00 5.71 -50.15
CA ARG A 124 16.84 5.48 -51.02
C ARG A 124 17.05 4.18 -51.80
N ALA A 125 16.08 3.27 -51.75
CA ALA A 125 16.12 2.08 -52.59
C ALA A 125 15.72 2.41 -54.03
N LYS A 126 16.30 1.69 -55.00
CA LYS A 126 15.95 1.85 -56.41
C LYS A 126 14.51 1.36 -56.67
N GLY A 127 13.71 2.19 -57.33
CA GLY A 127 12.31 1.88 -57.67
C GLY A 127 11.36 2.05 -56.49
N SER A 128 10.27 1.26 -56.46
CA SER A 128 9.30 1.21 -55.36
C SER A 128 9.10 -0.24 -54.90
N PRO A 129 10.15 -0.87 -54.34
CA PRO A 129 10.09 -2.28 -53.99
C PRO A 129 9.13 -2.53 -52.81
N ALA A 130 8.44 -3.67 -52.83
CA ALA A 130 7.68 -4.16 -51.67
C ALA A 130 8.61 -4.71 -50.57
N THR A 131 9.83 -5.12 -50.92
CA THR A 131 10.79 -5.72 -49.98
C THR A 131 12.20 -5.16 -50.21
N ILE A 132 12.93 -4.89 -49.13
CA ILE A 132 14.33 -4.44 -49.16
C ILE A 132 15.16 -5.37 -48.26
N GLY A 133 16.05 -6.14 -48.87
CA GLY A 133 17.09 -6.90 -48.18
C GLY A 133 18.34 -6.05 -47.96
N LEU A 134 18.90 -6.08 -46.76
CA LEU A 134 20.06 -5.30 -46.33
C LEU A 134 21.03 -6.17 -45.53
N THR A 135 22.32 -5.93 -45.69
CA THR A 135 23.34 -6.38 -44.75
C THR A 135 24.21 -5.18 -44.41
N TYR A 136 24.35 -4.88 -43.13
CA TYR A 136 25.12 -3.74 -42.67
C TYR A 136 25.87 -4.07 -41.38
N GLU A 137 26.98 -3.36 -41.15
CA GLU A 137 27.83 -3.59 -39.99
C GLU A 137 28.61 -2.35 -39.56
N GLY A 138 29.07 -2.34 -38.31
CA GLY A 138 29.83 -1.22 -37.76
C GLY A 138 30.02 -1.32 -36.25
N VAL A 139 30.50 -0.26 -35.61
CA VAL A 139 30.74 -0.21 -34.17
C VAL A 139 29.71 0.70 -33.50
N VAL A 140 29.04 0.19 -32.46
CA VAL A 140 28.07 0.94 -31.66
C VAL A 140 28.54 1.00 -30.21
N ARG A 141 29.16 2.13 -29.84
CA ARG A 141 29.65 2.42 -28.48
C ARG A 141 29.46 3.89 -28.18
N ASN A 142 28.29 4.23 -27.64
CA ASN A 142 28.03 5.57 -27.16
C ASN A 142 28.10 5.59 -25.63
N ASP A 143 28.81 6.57 -25.09
CA ASP A 143 28.94 6.76 -23.66
C ASP A 143 27.60 7.11 -23.01
N LEU A 144 27.53 6.87 -21.70
CA LEU A 144 26.40 7.33 -20.89
C LEU A 144 26.47 8.85 -20.74
N SER A 145 25.32 9.51 -20.84
CA SER A 145 25.20 10.94 -20.61
C SER A 145 25.66 11.33 -19.20
N ALA A 146 26.02 12.60 -19.03
CA ALA A 146 26.14 13.17 -17.70
C ALA A 146 24.81 13.01 -16.93
N PRO A 147 24.85 12.83 -15.60
CA PRO A 147 23.64 12.85 -14.78
C PRO A 147 22.93 14.20 -14.93
N LYS A 148 21.61 14.20 -15.17
CA LYS A 148 20.81 15.43 -15.17
C LYS A 148 20.61 15.92 -13.73
N GLU A 149 20.87 17.20 -13.44
CA GLU A 149 20.79 17.81 -12.09
C GLU A 149 19.42 17.65 -11.42
N GLU A 150 18.33 17.59 -12.20
CA GLU A 150 16.96 17.45 -11.66
C GLU A 150 16.61 16.01 -11.20
N TYR A 151 17.42 15.00 -11.55
CA TYR A 151 17.23 13.64 -11.07
C TYR A 151 18.15 13.38 -9.87
N GLN A 152 17.60 13.53 -8.67
CA GLN A 152 18.27 13.18 -7.40
C GLN A 152 18.77 11.71 -7.30
N ARG A 153 18.55 10.88 -8.34
CA ARG A 153 18.93 9.46 -8.42
C ARG A 153 20.05 9.14 -9.43
N GLY A 154 20.58 10.12 -10.16
CA GLY A 154 21.74 9.90 -11.04
C GLY A 154 21.46 9.05 -12.29
N PHE A 155 20.23 9.03 -12.82
CA PHE A 155 19.89 8.37 -14.08
C PHE A 155 20.74 8.91 -15.22
N ARG A 156 21.22 7.99 -16.07
CA ARG A 156 21.98 8.31 -17.28
C ARG A 156 21.31 7.65 -18.48
N GLU A 157 21.49 8.24 -19.65
CA GLU A 157 20.93 7.75 -20.90
C GLU A 157 22.08 7.44 -21.87
N THR A 158 21.86 6.52 -22.80
CA THR A 158 22.73 6.34 -23.97
C THR A 158 21.85 6.16 -25.20
N PRO A 159 22.25 6.70 -26.37
CA PRO A 159 21.58 6.39 -27.62
C PRO A 159 21.71 4.93 -28.03
N GLY A 160 22.68 4.18 -27.48
CA GLY A 160 22.89 2.77 -27.77
C GLY A 160 24.34 2.36 -27.56
N THR A 161 24.59 1.19 -26.98
CA THR A 161 25.96 0.74 -26.69
C THR A 161 26.07 -0.78 -26.67
N ILE A 162 27.25 -1.26 -27.09
CA ILE A 162 27.66 -2.68 -27.04
C ILE A 162 29.01 -2.75 -26.34
N GLY A 163 29.04 -3.37 -25.16
CA GLY A 163 30.26 -3.53 -24.36
C GLY A 163 30.27 -4.84 -23.57
N PRO A 164 31.37 -5.15 -22.87
CA PRO A 164 31.46 -6.37 -22.04
C PRO A 164 30.39 -6.48 -20.95
N GLU A 165 29.90 -5.33 -20.46
CA GLU A 165 28.86 -5.26 -19.42
C GLU A 165 27.45 -5.58 -19.91
N GLY A 166 27.20 -5.41 -21.21
CA GLY A 166 25.90 -5.62 -21.82
C GLY A 166 25.73 -4.96 -23.18
N ILE A 167 24.55 -5.18 -23.76
CA ILE A 167 24.06 -4.58 -25.00
C ILE A 167 22.78 -3.80 -24.69
N TYR A 168 22.67 -2.60 -25.23
CA TYR A 168 21.44 -1.82 -25.28
C TYR A 168 21.34 -1.15 -26.65
N LEU A 169 20.38 -1.60 -27.46
CA LEU A 169 20.02 -0.99 -28.74
C LEU A 169 18.52 -0.66 -28.70
N ALA A 170 18.17 0.52 -29.18
CA ALA A 170 16.81 1.07 -29.21
C ALA A 170 16.61 1.88 -30.51
N GLY A 171 15.41 2.41 -30.76
CA GLY A 171 15.13 3.28 -31.90
C GLY A 171 16.05 4.51 -31.94
N SER A 172 16.42 5.05 -30.78
CA SER A 172 17.41 6.15 -30.66
C SER A 172 18.81 5.79 -31.18
N THR A 173 19.12 4.49 -31.32
CA THR A 173 20.39 4.02 -31.89
C THR A 173 20.40 4.07 -33.42
N PHE A 174 19.23 4.09 -34.07
CA PHE A 174 19.09 3.87 -35.51
C PHE A 174 19.83 2.61 -35.99
N TRP A 175 19.78 1.54 -35.17
CA TRP A 175 20.44 0.26 -35.45
C TRP A 175 19.66 -0.62 -36.44
N ILE A 176 18.37 -0.32 -36.61
CA ILE A 176 17.53 -0.79 -37.71
C ILE A 176 17.16 0.40 -38.59
N PRO A 177 17.16 0.25 -39.93
CA PRO A 177 16.66 1.28 -40.84
C PRO A 177 15.27 1.81 -40.45
N ALA A 178 15.16 3.13 -40.26
CA ALA A 178 13.90 3.79 -39.91
C ALA A 178 13.18 4.28 -41.18
N PHE A 179 11.96 3.78 -41.46
CA PHE A 179 11.12 4.15 -42.60
C PHE A 179 9.98 5.11 -42.20
N GLY A 180 10.32 6.30 -41.73
CA GLY A 180 9.33 7.26 -41.26
C GLY A 180 8.81 6.95 -39.84
N GLU A 181 7.59 7.40 -39.55
CA GLU A 181 6.88 7.16 -38.27
C GLU A 181 6.07 5.86 -38.23
N ALA A 182 6.30 4.95 -39.19
CA ALA A 182 5.57 3.70 -39.30
C ALA A 182 5.84 2.80 -38.09
N LEU A 183 4.79 2.17 -37.57
CA LEU A 183 4.94 1.05 -36.63
C LEU A 183 5.72 -0.08 -37.31
N VAL A 184 6.39 -0.91 -36.51
CA VAL A 184 7.18 -2.03 -37.00
C VAL A 184 6.72 -3.34 -36.36
N SER A 185 6.87 -4.44 -37.07
CA SER A 185 6.80 -5.79 -36.49
C SER A 185 8.07 -6.54 -36.86
N PHE A 186 8.53 -7.48 -36.05
CA PHE A 186 9.76 -8.19 -36.35
C PHE A 186 9.75 -9.65 -35.91
N ARG A 187 10.50 -10.46 -36.66
CA ARG A 187 11.07 -11.73 -36.21
C ARG A 187 12.59 -11.59 -36.22
N MET A 188 13.21 -11.98 -35.12
CA MET A 188 14.63 -11.76 -34.89
C MET A 188 15.30 -13.01 -34.36
N THR A 189 16.47 -13.32 -34.92
CA THR A 189 17.46 -14.20 -34.32
C THR A 189 18.71 -13.41 -33.96
N ALA A 190 19.25 -13.62 -32.76
CA ALA A 190 20.50 -12.98 -32.33
C ALA A 190 21.47 -14.00 -31.74
N LYS A 191 22.73 -14.01 -32.20
CA LYS A 191 23.77 -14.88 -31.63
C LYS A 191 24.25 -14.32 -30.30
N ALA A 192 23.95 -15.02 -29.20
CA ALA A 192 24.30 -14.59 -27.85
C ALA A 192 25.68 -15.15 -27.42
N PRO A 193 26.63 -14.31 -26.97
CA PRO A 193 27.91 -14.75 -26.42
C PRO A 193 27.73 -15.75 -25.26
N ALA A 194 28.65 -16.69 -25.05
CA ALA A 194 28.52 -17.68 -23.97
C ALA A 194 28.20 -17.02 -22.60
N GLY A 195 27.23 -17.57 -21.87
CA GLY A 195 26.78 -17.03 -20.57
C GLY A 195 25.85 -15.81 -20.67
N TRP A 196 25.57 -15.27 -21.86
CA TRP A 196 24.67 -14.13 -22.03
C TRP A 196 23.21 -14.52 -22.24
N GLN A 197 22.31 -13.65 -21.79
CA GLN A 197 20.91 -13.62 -22.21
C GLN A 197 20.67 -12.37 -23.03
N VAL A 198 19.96 -12.49 -24.15
CA VAL A 198 19.63 -11.38 -25.03
C VAL A 198 18.12 -11.30 -25.18
N VAL A 199 17.53 -10.19 -24.73
CA VAL A 199 16.10 -9.96 -24.60
C VAL A 199 15.62 -8.93 -25.61
N SER A 200 14.42 -9.16 -26.13
CA SER A 200 13.69 -8.23 -26.99
C SER A 200 12.18 -8.31 -26.69
N GLN A 201 11.41 -7.55 -27.47
CA GLN A 201 9.95 -7.46 -27.34
C GLN A 201 9.26 -8.71 -27.94
N GLY A 202 8.06 -9.00 -27.45
CA GLY A 202 7.24 -10.11 -27.91
C GLY A 202 7.67 -11.46 -27.34
N ASP A 203 7.36 -12.51 -28.08
CA ASP A 203 7.44 -13.90 -27.64
C ASP A 203 8.76 -14.53 -28.08
N GLY A 204 9.32 -15.40 -27.24
CA GLY A 204 10.49 -16.17 -27.63
C GLY A 204 11.42 -16.54 -26.48
N THR A 205 12.70 -16.71 -26.81
CA THR A 205 13.72 -17.23 -25.89
C THR A 205 14.96 -16.36 -25.91
N ALA A 206 15.42 -15.94 -24.73
CA ALA A 206 16.60 -15.09 -24.60
C ALA A 206 17.93 -15.79 -24.94
N ARG A 207 17.95 -17.11 -24.88
CA ARG A 207 19.03 -17.99 -25.32
C ARG A 207 18.53 -19.43 -25.37
N ASP A 208 18.71 -20.11 -26.50
CA ASP A 208 18.48 -21.55 -26.62
C ASP A 208 19.75 -22.39 -26.33
N ALA A 209 19.64 -23.72 -26.46
CA ALA A 209 20.77 -24.63 -26.29
C ALA A 209 21.91 -24.41 -27.30
N GLY A 210 21.60 -23.84 -28.48
CA GLY A 210 22.56 -23.46 -29.51
C GLY A 210 23.17 -22.06 -29.32
N GLY A 211 22.84 -21.36 -28.23
CA GLY A 211 23.34 -20.00 -27.97
C GLY A 211 22.67 -18.90 -28.81
N THR A 212 21.49 -19.17 -29.36
CA THR A 212 20.72 -18.23 -30.19
C THR A 212 19.51 -17.72 -29.42
N ALA A 213 19.34 -16.40 -29.38
CA ALA A 213 18.10 -15.76 -28.94
C ALA A 213 17.13 -15.68 -30.12
N ARG A 214 15.82 -15.88 -29.86
CA ARG A 214 14.77 -15.75 -30.87
C ARG A 214 13.62 -14.94 -30.31
N TRP A 215 13.13 -13.98 -31.08
CA TRP A 215 12.07 -13.07 -30.66
C TRP A 215 11.13 -12.78 -31.82
N ASP A 216 9.83 -12.77 -31.55
CA ASP A 216 8.76 -12.46 -32.48
C ASP A 216 7.83 -11.46 -31.81
N SER A 217 7.70 -10.25 -32.38
CA SER A 217 6.86 -9.20 -31.79
C SER A 217 5.37 -9.56 -31.76
N LYS A 218 4.92 -10.56 -32.54
CA LYS A 218 3.53 -11.00 -32.73
C LYS A 218 2.54 -9.94 -33.20
N GLY A 219 3.01 -8.72 -33.42
CA GLY A 219 2.20 -7.57 -33.78
C GLY A 219 3.05 -6.31 -33.92
N PRO A 220 2.42 -5.16 -34.19
CA PRO A 220 3.11 -3.88 -34.29
C PRO A 220 3.67 -3.45 -32.93
N VAL A 221 4.81 -2.77 -32.97
CA VAL A 221 5.48 -2.05 -31.88
C VAL A 221 6.01 -0.71 -32.42
N ASP A 222 6.26 0.28 -31.56
CA ASP A 222 6.76 1.60 -31.98
C ASP A 222 8.24 1.57 -32.42
N GLU A 223 9.05 0.67 -31.84
CA GLU A 223 10.47 0.53 -32.14
C GLU A 223 10.98 -0.88 -31.76
N VAL A 224 12.20 -1.23 -32.19
CA VAL A 224 12.83 -2.53 -31.90
C VAL A 224 13.96 -2.37 -30.89
N TYR A 225 13.86 -3.08 -29.77
CA TYR A 225 14.89 -3.15 -28.74
C TYR A 225 15.72 -4.42 -28.84
N LEU A 226 17.02 -4.33 -28.55
CA LEU A 226 17.88 -5.47 -28.26
C LEU A 226 18.70 -5.17 -27.02
N VAL A 227 18.37 -5.84 -25.92
CA VAL A 227 19.04 -5.63 -24.62
C VAL A 227 19.60 -6.94 -24.11
N GLY A 228 20.61 -6.92 -23.24
CA GLY A 228 21.15 -8.15 -22.70
C GLY A 228 22.53 -8.01 -22.08
N GLY A 229 23.05 -9.12 -21.61
CA GLY A 229 24.33 -9.17 -20.90
C GLY A 229 24.57 -10.53 -20.25
N PRO A 230 25.61 -10.64 -19.41
CA PRO A 230 25.79 -11.79 -18.52
C PRO A 230 24.68 -11.78 -17.45
N LEU A 231 23.59 -12.49 -17.73
CA LEU A 231 22.38 -12.50 -16.90
C LEU A 231 21.97 -13.94 -16.56
N HIS A 232 21.43 -14.11 -15.36
CA HIS A 232 20.73 -15.29 -14.89
C HIS A 232 19.23 -15.12 -15.17
N ALA A 233 18.54 -16.20 -15.52
CA ALA A 233 17.12 -16.17 -15.91
C ALA A 233 16.28 -17.04 -14.97
N TRP A 234 15.17 -16.47 -14.48
CA TRP A 234 14.11 -17.18 -13.77
C TRP A 234 12.82 -17.08 -14.55
N ARG A 235 11.98 -18.10 -14.42
CA ARG A 235 10.73 -18.24 -15.18
C ARG A 235 9.63 -18.73 -14.28
N ASP A 236 8.44 -18.20 -14.50
CA ASP A 236 7.18 -18.64 -13.91
C ASP A 236 6.03 -18.30 -14.87
N ARG A 237 4.76 -18.43 -14.45
CA ARG A 237 3.59 -18.15 -15.27
C ARG A 237 2.48 -17.40 -14.54
N ALA A 238 1.81 -16.54 -15.30
CA ALA A 238 0.56 -15.88 -14.93
C ALA A 238 -0.52 -16.30 -15.94
N GLY A 239 -1.18 -17.43 -15.67
CA GLY A 239 -2.02 -18.11 -16.66
C GLY A 239 -1.20 -18.53 -17.89
N GLU A 240 -1.58 -18.05 -19.07
CA GLU A 240 -0.88 -18.33 -20.33
C GLU A 240 0.35 -17.44 -20.57
N VAL A 241 0.54 -16.39 -19.77
CA VAL A 241 1.64 -15.44 -19.93
C VAL A 241 2.87 -15.95 -19.18
N GLU A 242 4.01 -16.04 -19.87
CA GLU A 242 5.29 -16.33 -19.22
C GLU A 242 5.79 -15.09 -18.45
N THR A 243 6.09 -15.26 -17.17
CA THR A 243 6.72 -14.21 -16.36
C THR A 243 8.20 -14.51 -16.22
N LEU A 244 9.06 -13.53 -16.48
CA LEU A 244 10.51 -13.70 -16.48
C LEU A 244 11.19 -12.67 -15.59
N ALA A 245 12.31 -13.06 -14.98
CA ALA A 245 13.25 -12.14 -14.36
C ALA A 245 14.66 -12.45 -14.88
N PHE A 246 15.38 -11.42 -15.33
CA PHE A 246 16.77 -11.51 -15.74
C PHE A 246 17.63 -10.63 -14.84
N LEU A 247 18.48 -11.25 -14.02
CA LEU A 247 19.31 -10.54 -13.03
C LEU A 247 20.80 -10.76 -13.33
N ARG A 248 21.63 -9.79 -13.00
CA ARG A 248 23.10 -9.85 -13.16
C ARG A 248 23.74 -10.80 -12.17
N GLU A 249 23.15 -10.90 -10.98
CA GLU A 249 23.59 -11.80 -9.91
C GLU A 249 22.54 -12.89 -9.69
N LYS A 250 22.97 -14.06 -9.21
CA LYS A 250 22.06 -15.13 -8.83
C LYS A 250 21.35 -14.79 -7.52
N ASP A 251 20.20 -14.12 -7.61
CA ASP A 251 19.35 -13.74 -6.48
C ASP A 251 17.93 -14.31 -6.63
N ASP A 252 17.74 -15.52 -6.07
CA ASP A 252 16.44 -16.23 -6.13
C ASP A 252 15.33 -15.47 -5.38
N ALA A 253 15.67 -14.67 -4.35
CA ALA A 253 14.70 -13.98 -3.52
C ALA A 253 14.13 -12.73 -4.22
N ILE A 254 14.99 -11.94 -4.87
CA ILE A 254 14.55 -10.81 -5.69
C ILE A 254 13.75 -11.32 -6.89
N ALA A 255 14.24 -12.35 -7.60
CA ALA A 255 13.54 -12.91 -8.74
C ALA A 255 12.12 -13.37 -8.38
N ALA A 256 11.96 -14.12 -7.29
CA ALA A 256 10.65 -14.58 -6.82
C ALA A 256 9.67 -13.43 -6.55
N LYS A 257 10.14 -12.33 -5.92
CA LYS A 257 9.29 -11.16 -5.64
C LYS A 257 8.76 -10.50 -6.92
N TYR A 258 9.62 -10.32 -7.92
CA TYR A 258 9.23 -9.71 -9.18
C TYR A 258 8.33 -10.63 -10.03
N LEU A 259 8.58 -11.93 -10.04
CA LEU A 259 7.70 -12.90 -10.70
C LEU A 259 6.28 -12.88 -10.09
N ALA A 260 6.19 -12.94 -8.76
CA ALA A 260 4.92 -12.88 -8.05
C ALA A 260 4.19 -11.54 -8.28
N ALA A 261 4.88 -10.40 -8.16
CA ALA A 261 4.30 -9.09 -8.42
C ALA A 261 3.82 -8.96 -9.87
N THR A 262 4.60 -9.46 -10.83
CA THR A 262 4.21 -9.48 -12.25
C THR A 262 2.90 -10.23 -12.43
N ALA A 263 2.79 -11.44 -11.88
CA ALA A 263 1.57 -12.24 -12.00
C ALA A 263 0.35 -11.53 -11.38
N GLN A 264 0.51 -10.94 -10.20
CA GLN A 264 -0.57 -10.20 -9.53
C GLN A 264 -1.07 -9.00 -10.33
N TYR A 265 -0.15 -8.18 -10.86
CA TYR A 265 -0.52 -6.99 -11.64
C TYR A 265 -1.09 -7.36 -13.01
N LEU A 266 -0.56 -8.40 -13.65
CA LEU A 266 -1.13 -8.92 -14.90
C LEU A 266 -2.60 -9.32 -14.70
N GLU A 267 -2.92 -10.07 -13.64
CA GLU A 267 -4.31 -10.45 -13.36
C GLU A 267 -5.21 -9.26 -13.03
N MET A 268 -4.72 -8.30 -12.22
CA MET A 268 -5.48 -7.07 -11.92
C MET A 268 -5.82 -6.29 -13.20
N TYR A 269 -4.84 -6.05 -14.07
CA TYR A 269 -5.04 -5.30 -15.31
C TYR A 269 -5.85 -6.08 -16.35
N ARG A 270 -5.71 -7.41 -16.41
CA ARG A 270 -6.56 -8.26 -17.25
C ARG A 270 -8.04 -8.18 -16.85
N GLY A 271 -8.32 -8.17 -15.55
CA GLY A 271 -9.67 -8.00 -15.03
C GLY A 271 -10.23 -6.58 -15.23
N LEU A 272 -9.37 -5.56 -15.30
CA LEU A 272 -9.77 -4.16 -15.45
C LEU A 272 -9.96 -3.73 -16.92
N ILE A 273 -9.07 -4.19 -17.81
CA ILE A 273 -8.93 -3.67 -19.18
C ILE A 273 -9.22 -4.77 -20.21
N GLY A 274 -8.60 -5.95 -20.05
CA GLY A 274 -8.74 -7.04 -21.00
C GLY A 274 -7.44 -7.83 -21.19
N PRO A 275 -7.42 -8.81 -22.11
CA PRO A 275 -6.31 -9.73 -22.26
C PRO A 275 -4.96 -9.04 -22.40
N TYR A 276 -3.92 -9.60 -21.79
CA TYR A 276 -2.56 -9.09 -21.94
C TYR A 276 -2.08 -9.26 -23.40
N PRO A 277 -1.44 -8.24 -24.02
CA PRO A 277 -1.19 -8.26 -25.45
C PRO A 277 -0.06 -9.18 -25.95
N TYR A 278 0.78 -9.70 -25.05
CA TYR A 278 1.99 -10.46 -25.38
C TYR A 278 1.98 -11.85 -24.70
N GLY A 279 2.84 -12.76 -25.15
CA GLY A 279 3.02 -14.08 -24.53
C GLY A 279 3.96 -14.07 -23.33
N LYS A 280 4.71 -12.98 -23.10
CA LYS A 280 5.55 -12.80 -21.90
C LYS A 280 5.56 -11.39 -21.32
N PHE A 281 5.90 -11.28 -20.03
CA PHE A 281 6.42 -10.06 -19.43
C PHE A 281 7.72 -10.36 -18.67
N ALA A 282 8.76 -9.54 -18.86
CA ALA A 282 10.05 -9.71 -18.19
C ALA A 282 10.50 -8.49 -17.37
N LEU A 283 11.00 -8.70 -16.16
CA LEU A 283 11.97 -7.79 -15.55
C LEU A 283 13.36 -8.08 -16.13
N VAL A 284 14.04 -7.05 -16.61
CA VAL A 284 15.46 -7.13 -17.01
C VAL A 284 16.28 -6.16 -16.16
N GLU A 285 17.24 -6.67 -15.42
CA GLU A 285 18.23 -5.85 -14.70
C GLU A 285 19.24 -5.27 -15.70
N ASN A 286 19.37 -3.95 -15.67
CA ASN A 286 20.29 -3.23 -16.53
C ASN A 286 21.70 -3.13 -15.94
N PHE A 287 22.69 -2.74 -16.76
CA PHE A 287 24.08 -2.51 -16.31
C PHE A 287 24.35 -1.05 -15.89
N TRP A 288 23.32 -0.20 -15.83
CA TRP A 288 23.34 1.11 -15.19
C TRP A 288 21.94 1.48 -14.66
N GLU A 289 21.86 2.52 -13.82
CA GLU A 289 20.57 2.94 -13.26
C GLU A 289 19.61 3.43 -14.34
N THR A 290 18.43 2.81 -14.43
CA THR A 290 17.37 3.07 -15.41
C THR A 290 15.98 2.73 -14.85
N GLY A 291 14.94 3.21 -15.54
CA GLY A 291 13.54 2.87 -15.30
C GLY A 291 12.76 3.00 -16.60
N TYR A 292 12.87 2.00 -17.49
CA TYR A 292 12.25 2.04 -18.81
C TYR A 292 11.19 0.94 -18.97
N GLY A 293 10.02 1.30 -19.48
CA GLY A 293 8.96 0.37 -19.87
C GLY A 293 8.97 0.11 -21.37
N MET A 294 9.07 -1.15 -21.77
CA MET A 294 8.99 -1.58 -23.16
C MET A 294 7.81 -2.54 -23.36
N ALA A 295 7.46 -2.78 -24.62
CA ALA A 295 6.57 -3.89 -24.99
C ALA A 295 7.14 -5.22 -24.45
N SER A 296 6.36 -5.91 -23.60
CA SER A 296 6.65 -7.23 -23.02
C SER A 296 7.84 -7.32 -22.04
N PHE A 297 8.46 -6.22 -21.65
CA PHE A 297 9.47 -6.20 -20.57
C PHE A 297 9.75 -4.79 -20.05
N THR A 298 10.37 -4.70 -18.88
CA THR A 298 10.92 -3.45 -18.34
C THR A 298 12.40 -3.60 -18.05
N LEU A 299 13.16 -2.52 -18.24
CA LEU A 299 14.59 -2.45 -17.98
C LEU A 299 14.84 -1.53 -16.78
N LEU A 300 15.25 -2.12 -15.65
CA LEU A 300 15.41 -1.42 -14.38
C LEU A 300 16.86 -1.47 -13.89
N GLY A 301 17.30 -0.40 -13.22
CA GLY A 301 18.64 -0.27 -12.67
C GLY A 301 18.96 -1.24 -11.53
N PRO A 302 20.26 -1.61 -11.33
CA PRO A 302 20.67 -2.49 -10.23
C PRO A 302 20.22 -2.01 -8.85
N GLN A 303 20.40 -0.74 -8.52
CA GLN A 303 19.95 -0.23 -7.22
C GLN A 303 18.43 -0.13 -7.17
N VAL A 304 17.81 0.29 -8.28
CA VAL A 304 16.35 0.43 -8.38
C VAL A 304 15.64 -0.88 -8.03
N ILE A 305 16.04 -2.01 -8.62
CA ILE A 305 15.32 -3.28 -8.41
C ILE A 305 15.36 -3.77 -6.97
N ARG A 306 16.36 -3.33 -6.19
CA ARG A 306 16.56 -3.72 -4.79
C ARG A 306 15.74 -2.88 -3.81
N PHE A 307 15.13 -1.77 -4.26
CA PHE A 307 14.25 -0.97 -3.41
C PHE A 307 12.86 -1.60 -3.26
N PRO A 308 12.40 -1.93 -2.05
CA PRO A 308 11.11 -2.62 -1.84
C PRO A 308 9.90 -1.85 -2.38
N PHE A 309 9.97 -0.52 -2.40
CA PHE A 309 8.86 0.33 -2.82
C PHE A 309 8.57 0.27 -4.33
N ILE A 310 9.54 -0.15 -5.15
CA ILE A 310 9.38 -0.18 -6.61
C ILE A 310 8.24 -1.12 -7.02
N LEU A 311 8.10 -2.25 -6.33
CA LEU A 311 7.02 -3.23 -6.55
C LEU A 311 5.62 -2.66 -6.34
N THR A 312 5.48 -1.52 -5.65
CA THR A 312 4.17 -0.90 -5.35
C THR A 312 4.10 0.57 -5.76
N SER A 313 5.04 1.01 -6.60
CA SER A 313 5.05 2.36 -7.18
C SER A 313 5.31 2.26 -8.69
N SER A 314 6.56 2.32 -9.13
CA SER A 314 6.91 2.38 -10.55
C SER A 314 6.70 1.06 -11.29
N TYR A 315 6.93 -0.11 -10.68
CA TYR A 315 6.82 -1.39 -11.39
C TYR A 315 5.44 -1.67 -12.01
N PRO A 316 4.31 -1.50 -11.30
CA PRO A 316 2.98 -1.64 -11.91
C PRO A 316 2.70 -0.64 -13.03
N HIS A 317 3.27 0.57 -12.96
CA HIS A 317 3.21 1.57 -14.03
C HIS A 317 3.84 1.03 -15.33
N GLU A 318 5.04 0.45 -15.22
CA GLU A 318 5.74 -0.16 -16.37
C GLU A 318 5.00 -1.37 -16.95
N ILE A 319 4.39 -2.20 -16.09
CA ILE A 319 3.54 -3.30 -16.55
C ILE A 319 2.35 -2.75 -17.32
N LEU A 320 1.66 -1.73 -16.80
CA LEU A 320 0.47 -1.17 -17.40
C LEU A 320 0.72 -0.53 -18.77
N HIS A 321 1.94 -0.01 -19.01
CA HIS A 321 2.34 0.48 -20.33
C HIS A 321 2.24 -0.58 -21.44
N ASN A 322 2.07 -1.86 -21.11
CA ASN A 322 1.82 -2.89 -22.12
C ASN A 322 0.44 -2.74 -22.78
N TRP A 323 -0.57 -2.26 -22.06
CA TRP A 323 -1.87 -1.90 -22.64
C TRP A 323 -1.82 -0.51 -23.26
N TRP A 324 -1.25 0.47 -22.55
CA TRP A 324 -1.20 1.88 -22.97
C TRP A 324 0.21 2.29 -23.39
N GLY A 325 0.38 2.73 -24.63
CA GLY A 325 1.68 3.12 -25.18
C GLY A 325 2.38 1.98 -25.92
N ASN A 326 2.32 0.74 -25.44
CA ASN A 326 2.92 -0.40 -26.15
C ASN A 326 1.92 -1.30 -26.89
N SER A 327 0.60 -1.05 -26.87
CA SER A 327 -0.32 -1.81 -27.74
C SER A 327 -1.48 -0.98 -28.25
N VAL A 328 -2.02 -0.07 -27.44
CA VAL A 328 -2.69 1.13 -27.96
C VAL A 328 -1.65 2.24 -27.97
N PHE A 329 -1.17 2.60 -29.15
CA PHE A 329 -0.06 3.52 -29.32
C PHE A 329 -0.51 4.97 -29.20
N VAL A 330 0.42 5.86 -28.89
CA VAL A 330 0.13 7.29 -28.81
C VAL A 330 0.26 7.92 -30.19
N ASP A 331 -0.73 8.71 -30.59
CA ASP A 331 -0.52 9.75 -31.62
C ASP A 331 0.04 11.00 -30.92
N TYR A 332 1.37 11.04 -30.83
CA TYR A 332 2.06 12.11 -30.14
C TYR A 332 1.83 13.48 -30.81
N ALA A 333 1.46 13.56 -32.09
CA ALA A 333 1.11 14.85 -32.72
C ALA A 333 -0.14 15.49 -32.07
N LYS A 334 -0.97 14.67 -31.41
CA LYS A 334 -2.25 15.04 -30.79
C LYS A 334 -2.23 14.94 -29.25
N GLY A 335 -1.04 14.76 -28.66
CA GLY A 335 -0.85 14.75 -27.21
C GLY A 335 -0.71 13.35 -26.61
N ASN A 336 0.20 13.23 -25.66
CA ASN A 336 0.45 11.98 -24.95
C ASN A 336 -0.55 11.75 -23.82
N TRP A 337 -1.66 11.07 -24.14
CA TRP A 337 -2.70 10.67 -23.18
C TRP A 337 -2.28 9.50 -22.28
N CYS A 338 -1.31 8.71 -22.73
CA CYS A 338 -0.91 7.46 -22.11
C CYS A 338 -0.36 7.69 -20.70
N GLU A 339 0.57 8.64 -20.51
CA GLU A 339 1.19 8.91 -19.21
C GLU A 339 0.17 9.23 -18.11
N GLY A 340 -0.80 10.10 -18.41
CA GLY A 340 -1.85 10.47 -17.48
C GLY A 340 -2.79 9.31 -17.13
N LEU A 341 -3.17 8.50 -18.12
CA LEU A 341 -4.04 7.34 -17.90
C LEU A 341 -3.32 6.23 -17.13
N THR A 342 -2.05 5.97 -17.47
CA THR A 342 -1.21 4.99 -16.77
C THR A 342 -0.97 5.42 -15.33
N ALA A 343 -0.62 6.69 -15.07
CA ALA A 343 -0.49 7.21 -13.71
C ALA A 343 -1.81 7.12 -12.93
N TYR A 344 -2.96 7.31 -13.58
CA TYR A 344 -4.25 7.17 -12.93
C TYR A 344 -4.55 5.71 -12.52
N LEU A 345 -4.26 4.77 -13.41
CA LEU A 345 -4.60 3.35 -13.25
C LEU A 345 -3.50 2.52 -12.59
N ALA A 346 -2.33 3.10 -12.30
CA ALA A 346 -1.27 2.48 -11.52
C ALA A 346 -0.99 3.30 -10.25
N ASP A 347 -0.34 4.45 -10.38
CA ASP A 347 0.16 5.23 -9.25
C ASP A 347 -0.97 5.68 -8.30
N HIS A 348 -2.00 6.34 -8.85
CA HIS A 348 -3.16 6.77 -8.07
C HIS A 348 -3.97 5.57 -7.58
N LEU A 349 -4.24 4.59 -8.45
CA LEU A 349 -5.04 3.42 -8.11
C LEU A 349 -4.45 2.63 -6.93
N ILE A 350 -3.13 2.45 -6.88
CA ILE A 350 -2.47 1.75 -5.76
C ILE A 350 -2.60 2.56 -4.46
N GLN A 351 -2.52 3.88 -4.53
CA GLN A 351 -2.80 4.71 -3.35
C GLN A 351 -4.28 4.67 -2.96
N GLU A 352 -5.20 4.61 -3.93
CA GLU A 352 -6.63 4.43 -3.68
C GLU A 352 -6.93 3.10 -2.98
N GLN A 353 -6.29 2.00 -3.41
CA GLN A 353 -6.35 0.69 -2.72
C GLN A 353 -5.86 0.76 -1.27
N ARG A 354 -4.95 1.69 -0.97
CA ARG A 354 -4.39 1.94 0.36
C ARG A 354 -5.14 3.02 1.15
N GLY A 355 -6.30 3.49 0.66
CA GLY A 355 -7.08 4.56 1.29
C GLY A 355 -6.47 5.97 1.18
N LYS A 356 -5.42 6.14 0.37
CA LYS A 356 -4.66 7.40 0.18
C LYS A 356 -4.97 8.08 -1.17
N GLY A 357 -6.06 7.69 -1.83
CA GLY A 357 -6.44 8.25 -3.13
C GLY A 357 -6.74 9.75 -3.08
N GLU A 358 -7.31 10.24 -1.98
CA GLU A 358 -7.56 11.67 -1.72
C GLU A 358 -6.25 12.44 -1.52
N GLU A 359 -5.35 11.93 -0.66
CA GLU A 359 -4.02 12.52 -0.44
C GLU A 359 -3.24 12.63 -1.75
N TYR A 360 -3.31 11.61 -2.62
CA TYR A 360 -2.64 11.62 -3.91
C TYR A 360 -3.22 12.67 -4.87
N ARG A 361 -4.56 12.82 -4.94
CA ARG A 361 -5.19 13.86 -5.77
C ARG A 361 -4.84 15.26 -5.26
N ARG A 362 -4.93 15.51 -3.95
CA ARG A 362 -4.49 16.76 -3.34
C ARG A 362 -3.02 17.07 -3.67
N GLY A 363 -2.14 16.10 -3.49
CA GLY A 363 -0.72 16.23 -3.83
C GLY A 363 -0.49 16.53 -5.32
N THR A 364 -1.33 15.98 -6.20
CA THR A 364 -1.31 16.27 -7.64
C THR A 364 -1.69 17.73 -7.93
N LEU A 365 -2.77 18.24 -7.31
CA LEU A 365 -3.17 19.65 -7.46
C LEU A 365 -2.15 20.61 -6.84
N GLN A 366 -1.55 20.24 -5.71
CA GLN A 366 -0.46 20.98 -5.08
C GLN A 366 0.75 21.10 -6.00
N LYS A 367 1.19 20.00 -6.65
CA LYS A 367 2.29 20.04 -7.63
C LYS A 367 2.00 21.04 -8.76
N TYR A 368 0.77 21.05 -9.28
CA TYR A 368 0.38 22.00 -10.31
C TYR A 368 0.49 23.45 -9.81
N LEU A 369 -0.04 23.78 -8.63
CA LEU A 369 0.10 25.12 -8.02
C LEU A 369 1.57 25.53 -7.78
N SER A 370 2.41 24.58 -7.38
CA SER A 370 3.82 24.82 -7.04
C SER A 370 4.70 25.04 -8.26
N TYR A 371 4.54 24.23 -9.32
CA TYR A 371 5.49 24.19 -10.43
C TYR A 371 5.00 24.87 -11.71
N VAL A 372 3.68 24.98 -11.92
CA VAL A 372 3.11 25.57 -13.14
C VAL A 372 2.88 27.07 -12.92
N ARG A 373 3.96 27.83 -12.98
CA ARG A 373 4.02 29.31 -12.85
C ARG A 373 4.75 29.94 -14.03
N ASP A 374 4.54 31.24 -14.22
CA ASP A 374 5.30 32.08 -15.17
C ASP A 374 5.22 31.61 -16.63
N GLY A 375 4.03 31.23 -17.08
CA GLY A 375 3.77 30.83 -18.47
C GLY A 375 4.18 29.40 -18.83
N ARG A 376 4.53 28.55 -17.84
CA ARG A 376 4.90 27.14 -18.04
C ARG A 376 3.72 26.16 -18.18
N ASP A 377 2.52 26.66 -18.42
CA ASP A 377 1.31 25.85 -18.62
C ASP A 377 0.98 25.69 -20.11
N PHE A 378 0.36 24.56 -20.48
CA PHE A 378 0.06 24.24 -21.87
C PHE A 378 -1.13 23.26 -22.00
N PRO A 379 -1.81 23.21 -23.16
CA PRO A 379 -2.81 22.19 -23.48
C PRO A 379 -2.24 20.77 -23.44
N LEU A 380 -3.04 19.78 -23.01
CA LEU A 380 -2.62 18.37 -23.01
C LEU A 380 -2.32 17.85 -24.42
N THR A 381 -2.92 18.45 -25.46
CA THR A 381 -2.62 18.16 -26.87
C THR A 381 -1.19 18.50 -27.28
N GLU A 382 -0.48 19.32 -26.49
CA GLU A 382 0.92 19.70 -26.71
C GLU A 382 1.90 18.86 -25.88
N PHE A 383 1.42 18.06 -24.93
CA PHE A 383 2.28 17.20 -24.13
C PHE A 383 2.91 16.08 -24.97
N ARG A 384 4.24 15.91 -24.86
CA ARG A 384 5.00 14.85 -25.54
C ARG A 384 5.68 13.91 -24.54
N GLY A 385 6.28 14.47 -23.50
CA GLY A 385 6.93 13.76 -22.42
C GLY A 385 7.38 14.71 -21.32
N ARG A 386 7.94 14.15 -20.25
CA ARG A 386 8.44 14.91 -19.11
C ARG A 386 9.81 15.52 -19.41
N GLU A 387 9.93 16.84 -19.22
CA GLU A 387 11.19 17.59 -19.33
C GLU A 387 11.54 18.35 -18.03
N SER A 388 10.54 18.64 -17.20
CA SER A 388 10.66 19.36 -15.92
C SER A 388 9.50 19.03 -14.98
N ALA A 389 9.58 19.47 -13.72
CA ALA A 389 8.48 19.34 -12.76
C ALA A 389 7.17 20.00 -13.22
N ALA A 390 7.24 21.09 -14.01
CA ALA A 390 6.05 21.74 -14.56
C ALA A 390 5.38 20.87 -15.64
N THR A 391 6.17 20.32 -16.56
CA THR A 391 5.64 19.40 -17.59
C THR A 391 5.09 18.10 -17.00
N GLU A 392 5.66 17.61 -15.88
CA GLU A 392 5.12 16.48 -15.14
C GLU A 392 3.74 16.83 -14.55
N ALA A 393 3.62 17.97 -13.88
CA ALA A 393 2.37 18.41 -13.25
C ALA A 393 1.23 18.58 -14.26
N VAL A 394 1.52 19.04 -15.49
CA VAL A 394 0.55 19.14 -16.57
C VAL A 394 0.29 17.76 -17.21
N GLY A 395 1.31 17.15 -17.82
CA GLY A 395 1.15 15.95 -18.64
C GLY A 395 0.68 14.71 -17.87
N TYR A 396 1.13 14.55 -16.62
CA TYR A 396 0.67 13.47 -15.74
C TYR A 396 -0.50 13.97 -14.89
N GLY A 397 -0.28 15.06 -14.13
CA GLY A 397 -1.23 15.48 -13.10
C GLY A 397 -2.59 15.96 -13.64
N LYS A 398 -2.59 16.91 -14.59
CA LYS A 398 -3.83 17.42 -15.20
C LYS A 398 -4.55 16.32 -15.99
N ALA A 399 -3.83 15.50 -16.75
CA ALA A 399 -4.42 14.39 -17.50
C ALA A 399 -5.05 13.34 -16.57
N LEU A 400 -4.35 12.94 -15.50
CA LEU A 400 -4.85 12.02 -14.47
C LEU A 400 -6.16 12.53 -13.83
N MET A 401 -6.19 13.80 -13.43
CA MET A 401 -7.39 14.41 -12.87
C MET A 401 -8.53 14.50 -13.89
N GLY A 402 -8.22 14.71 -15.18
CA GLY A 402 -9.20 14.62 -16.27
C GLY A 402 -9.88 13.24 -16.34
N PHE A 403 -9.10 12.16 -16.35
CA PHE A 403 -9.65 10.80 -16.34
C PHE A 403 -10.42 10.49 -15.05
N HIS A 404 -9.97 11.02 -13.91
CA HIS A 404 -10.70 10.92 -12.65
C HIS A 404 -12.09 11.58 -12.74
N MET A 405 -12.17 12.81 -13.27
CA MET A 405 -13.45 13.50 -13.45
C MET A 405 -14.38 12.73 -14.41
N VAL A 406 -13.85 12.15 -15.50
CA VAL A 406 -14.65 11.28 -16.38
C VAL A 406 -15.15 10.04 -15.65
N ARG A 407 -14.32 9.37 -14.84
CA ARG A 407 -14.76 8.25 -14.00
C ARG A 407 -15.88 8.67 -13.04
N ARG A 408 -15.75 9.84 -12.39
CA ARG A 408 -16.79 10.37 -11.49
C ARG A 408 -18.11 10.64 -12.20
N HIS A 409 -18.04 11.21 -13.40
CA HIS A 409 -19.22 11.48 -14.22
C HIS A 409 -19.94 10.19 -14.68
N LEU A 410 -19.18 9.17 -15.09
CA LEU A 410 -19.71 7.94 -15.67
C LEU A 410 -20.06 6.85 -14.62
N GLY A 411 -19.41 6.90 -13.46
CA GLY A 411 -19.39 5.83 -12.48
C GLY A 411 -18.46 4.68 -12.86
N ASP A 412 -18.01 3.92 -11.85
CA ASP A 412 -16.97 2.90 -11.97
C ASP A 412 -17.30 1.81 -12.99
N ALA A 413 -18.54 1.29 -12.98
CA ALA A 413 -18.94 0.21 -13.87
C ALA A 413 -18.88 0.60 -15.35
N THR A 414 -19.32 1.81 -15.68
CA THR A 414 -19.28 2.34 -17.06
C THR A 414 -17.85 2.66 -17.45
N PHE A 415 -17.08 3.31 -16.57
CA PHE A 415 -15.68 3.63 -16.83
C PHE A 415 -14.82 2.40 -17.13
N ARG A 416 -15.01 1.29 -16.40
CA ARG A 416 -14.35 -0.01 -16.71
C ARG A 416 -14.68 -0.51 -18.12
N LYS A 417 -15.94 -0.39 -18.55
CA LYS A 417 -16.36 -0.75 -19.92
C LYS A 417 -15.72 0.16 -20.97
N VAL A 418 -15.57 1.45 -20.67
CA VAL A 418 -14.84 2.40 -21.54
C VAL A 418 -13.40 1.95 -21.74
N LEU A 419 -12.67 1.67 -20.65
CA LEU A 419 -11.29 1.18 -20.73
C LEU A 419 -11.18 -0.09 -21.57
N SER A 420 -12.07 -1.06 -21.30
CA SER A 420 -12.08 -2.33 -22.03
C SER A 420 -12.37 -2.15 -23.52
N ARG A 421 -13.33 -1.28 -23.86
CA ARG A 421 -13.71 -1.01 -25.25
C ARG A 421 -12.63 -0.22 -25.99
N PHE A 422 -12.04 0.77 -25.33
CA PHE A 422 -10.95 1.59 -25.87
C PHE A 422 -9.74 0.72 -26.22
N TYR A 423 -9.39 -0.21 -25.33
CA TYR A 423 -8.37 -1.22 -25.59
C TYR A 423 -8.73 -2.13 -26.78
N ALA A 424 -9.92 -2.72 -26.75
CA ALA A 424 -10.34 -3.69 -27.77
C ALA A 424 -10.37 -3.09 -29.19
N ASP A 425 -10.87 -1.86 -29.33
CA ASP A 425 -11.09 -1.21 -30.64
C ASP A 425 -9.81 -0.62 -31.25
N LEU A 426 -8.83 -0.24 -30.42
CA LEU A 426 -7.63 0.50 -30.84
C LEU A 426 -6.31 -0.25 -30.64
N ARG A 427 -6.35 -1.50 -30.18
CA ARG A 427 -5.15 -2.35 -30.12
C ARG A 427 -4.49 -2.45 -31.50
N GLY A 428 -3.18 -2.22 -31.55
CA GLY A 428 -2.38 -2.20 -32.76
C GLY A 428 -2.45 -0.89 -33.54
N ARG A 429 -3.06 0.17 -32.99
CA ARG A 429 -3.29 1.46 -33.65
C ARG A 429 -2.83 2.62 -32.75
N ARG A 430 -2.57 3.78 -33.37
CA ARG A 430 -2.37 5.04 -32.64
C ARG A 430 -3.74 5.60 -32.20
N ALA A 431 -3.77 6.21 -31.03
CA ALA A 431 -4.96 6.81 -30.43
C ALA A 431 -4.66 8.22 -29.90
N THR A 432 -5.72 9.01 -29.75
CA THR A 432 -5.72 10.38 -29.25
C THR A 432 -6.62 10.52 -28.03
N PHE A 433 -6.56 11.67 -27.34
CA PHE A 433 -7.55 12.03 -26.31
C PHE A 433 -9.00 12.01 -26.86
N ASP A 434 -9.20 12.39 -28.12
CA ASP A 434 -10.52 12.45 -28.75
C ASP A 434 -11.06 11.04 -29.06
N ASP A 435 -10.19 10.07 -29.38
CA ASP A 435 -10.59 8.66 -29.50
C ASP A 435 -11.10 8.10 -28.17
N PHE A 436 -10.44 8.46 -27.06
CA PHE A 436 -10.91 8.09 -25.74
C PHE A 436 -12.28 8.69 -25.44
N ARG A 437 -12.45 10.00 -25.68
CA ARG A 437 -13.74 10.70 -25.50
C ARG A 437 -14.84 10.03 -26.32
N ARG A 438 -14.64 9.81 -27.63
CA ARG A 438 -15.61 9.14 -28.50
C ARG A 438 -15.97 7.75 -28.01
N THR A 439 -14.99 6.98 -27.53
CA THR A 439 -15.24 5.66 -26.96
C THR A 439 -16.08 5.75 -25.69
N ALA A 440 -15.78 6.73 -24.83
CA ALA A 440 -16.53 6.97 -23.61
C ALA A 440 -17.99 7.38 -23.90
N GLU A 441 -18.23 8.25 -24.88
CA GLU A 441 -19.57 8.64 -25.34
C GLU A 441 -20.31 7.44 -25.94
N ALA A 442 -19.65 6.64 -26.77
CA ALA A 442 -20.25 5.46 -27.40
C ALA A 442 -20.67 4.37 -26.39
N VAL A 443 -19.89 4.20 -25.31
CA VAL A 443 -20.20 3.21 -24.25
C VAL A 443 -21.24 3.74 -23.26
N SER A 444 -21.19 5.02 -22.91
CA SER A 444 -22.05 5.62 -21.89
C SER A 444 -23.40 6.11 -22.43
N GLY A 445 -23.46 6.49 -23.71
CA GLY A 445 -24.60 7.21 -24.28
C GLY A 445 -24.69 8.68 -23.88
N THR A 446 -23.71 9.20 -23.13
CA THR A 446 -23.70 10.58 -22.61
C THR A 446 -22.69 11.43 -23.37
N PRO A 447 -23.06 12.65 -23.82
CA PRO A 447 -22.10 13.59 -24.40
C PRO A 447 -21.06 14.06 -23.38
N LEU A 448 -19.78 14.04 -23.75
CA LEU A 448 -18.66 14.42 -22.88
C LEU A 448 -17.87 15.62 -23.39
N ALA A 449 -18.06 16.04 -24.65
CA ALA A 449 -17.33 17.17 -25.25
C ALA A 449 -17.28 18.43 -24.36
N GLY A 450 -18.42 18.82 -23.77
CA GLY A 450 -18.47 20.02 -22.92
C GLY A 450 -17.64 19.90 -21.64
N LEU A 451 -17.59 18.71 -21.03
CA LEU A 451 -16.75 18.44 -19.87
C LEU A 451 -15.29 18.28 -20.31
N PHE A 452 -15.01 17.51 -21.36
CA PHE A 452 -13.68 16.96 -21.67
C PHE A 452 -12.81 17.87 -22.55
N ASP A 453 -13.37 18.48 -23.61
CA ASP A 453 -12.59 19.19 -24.62
C ASP A 453 -11.86 20.42 -24.04
N PRO A 454 -12.51 21.27 -23.20
CA PRO A 454 -11.82 22.40 -22.59
C PRO A 454 -10.63 21.99 -21.72
N TRP A 455 -10.69 20.84 -21.04
CA TRP A 455 -9.58 20.35 -20.21
C TRP A 455 -8.38 19.90 -21.04
N VAL A 456 -8.63 19.29 -22.20
CA VAL A 456 -7.59 18.73 -23.05
C VAL A 456 -6.94 19.81 -23.93
N THR A 457 -7.75 20.74 -24.46
CA THR A 457 -7.31 21.69 -25.50
C THR A 457 -6.90 23.06 -24.99
N ARG A 458 -7.15 23.38 -23.71
CA ARG A 458 -6.80 24.68 -23.12
C ARG A 458 -5.76 24.53 -22.01
N ALA A 459 -4.86 25.50 -21.92
CA ALA A 459 -4.09 25.73 -20.70
C ALA A 459 -5.02 26.27 -19.59
N GLY A 460 -4.52 26.25 -18.35
CA GLY A 460 -5.20 26.73 -17.16
C GLY A 460 -5.92 25.65 -16.38
N ALA A 461 -6.47 26.08 -15.24
CA ALA A 461 -7.25 25.31 -14.29
C ALA A 461 -8.31 26.21 -13.65
N ALA A 462 -9.41 25.62 -13.18
CA ALA A 462 -10.45 26.37 -12.49
C ALA A 462 -9.96 26.92 -11.14
N GLU A 463 -10.48 28.07 -10.72
CA GLU A 463 -10.26 28.63 -9.38
C GLU A 463 -11.62 28.71 -8.69
N LEU A 464 -11.88 27.79 -7.76
CA LEU A 464 -13.19 27.70 -7.11
C LEU A 464 -13.27 28.65 -5.91
N ALA A 465 -14.43 29.28 -5.74
CA ALA A 465 -14.79 30.04 -4.55
C ALA A 465 -16.19 29.66 -4.07
N LEU A 466 -16.33 29.50 -2.76
CA LEU A 466 -17.62 29.29 -2.10
C LEU A 466 -18.16 30.65 -1.61
N GLY A 467 -19.33 31.04 -2.12
CA GLY A 467 -20.05 32.21 -1.67
C GLY A 467 -20.72 32.00 -0.30
N PRO A 468 -21.34 33.06 0.27
CA PRO A 468 -22.08 32.93 1.53
C PRO A 468 -23.13 31.82 1.46
N ALA A 469 -23.17 31.00 2.50
CA ALA A 469 -24.19 29.96 2.65
C ALA A 469 -25.16 30.32 3.78
N THR A 470 -26.44 30.04 3.58
CA THR A 470 -27.49 30.28 4.58
C THR A 470 -28.21 28.98 4.91
N THR A 471 -28.69 28.88 6.14
CA THR A 471 -29.46 27.75 6.63
C THR A 471 -30.87 28.20 7.00
N ALA A 472 -31.87 27.44 6.59
CA ALA A 472 -33.27 27.67 6.93
C ALA A 472 -33.91 26.36 7.41
N ARG A 473 -34.84 26.45 8.36
CA ARG A 473 -35.70 25.30 8.68
C ARG A 473 -36.71 25.06 7.57
N ALA A 474 -36.91 23.80 7.20
CA ALA A 474 -37.90 23.37 6.22
C ALA A 474 -38.65 22.15 6.76
N GLY A 475 -39.83 22.37 7.35
CA GLY A 475 -40.59 21.31 8.02
C GLY A 475 -39.84 20.73 9.24
N ALA A 476 -39.64 19.41 9.25
CA ALA A 476 -38.86 18.70 10.27
C ALA A 476 -37.33 18.74 10.03
N GLY A 477 -36.89 19.17 8.84
CA GLY A 477 -35.49 19.22 8.45
C GLY A 477 -34.97 20.64 8.21
N TRP A 478 -33.86 20.73 7.50
CA TRP A 478 -33.15 21.95 7.18
C TRP A 478 -32.82 22.03 5.69
N THR A 479 -32.63 23.26 5.22
CA THR A 479 -32.19 23.56 3.86
C THR A 479 -30.97 24.46 3.94
N VAL A 480 -29.89 24.07 3.27
CA VAL A 480 -28.68 24.86 3.08
C VAL A 480 -28.69 25.40 1.67
N THR A 481 -28.65 26.72 1.52
CA THR A 481 -28.51 27.38 0.21
C THR A 481 -27.15 28.06 0.13
N GLY A 482 -26.51 27.99 -1.03
CA GLY A 482 -25.21 28.60 -1.24
C GLY A 482 -24.92 28.78 -2.72
N THR A 483 -23.74 29.32 -3.01
CA THR A 483 -23.32 29.60 -4.39
C THR A 483 -21.86 29.22 -4.59
N LEU A 484 -21.56 28.57 -5.72
CA LEU A 484 -20.21 28.26 -6.17
C LEU A 484 -19.82 29.17 -7.33
N ARG A 485 -18.56 29.61 -7.36
CA ARG A 485 -18.05 30.53 -8.38
C ARG A 485 -16.69 30.07 -8.93
N GLN A 486 -16.44 30.41 -10.18
CA GLN A 486 -15.15 30.29 -10.85
C GLN A 486 -14.47 31.67 -10.94
N ALA A 487 -13.43 31.88 -10.14
CA ALA A 487 -12.78 33.17 -9.92
C ALA A 487 -11.69 33.52 -10.96
N GLN A 488 -11.24 32.55 -11.75
CA GLN A 488 -10.21 32.79 -12.77
C GLN A 488 -10.70 33.75 -13.86
N GLN A 489 -9.80 34.54 -14.45
CA GLN A 489 -10.15 35.50 -15.50
C GLN A 489 -10.51 34.82 -16.84
N ASP A 490 -9.84 33.72 -17.17
CA ASP A 490 -10.10 32.92 -18.38
C ASP A 490 -11.50 32.32 -18.36
N ALA A 491 -12.02 31.92 -19.53
CA ALA A 491 -13.36 31.34 -19.65
C ALA A 491 -13.59 30.18 -18.64
N PRO A 492 -14.80 30.05 -18.05
CA PRO A 492 -15.09 28.99 -17.10
C PRO A 492 -14.90 27.60 -17.71
N PHE A 493 -14.64 26.62 -16.85
CA PHE A 493 -14.67 25.20 -17.20
C PHE A 493 -16.01 24.60 -16.77
N ALA A 494 -16.57 23.69 -17.56
CA ALA A 494 -17.72 22.91 -17.08
C ALA A 494 -17.25 21.95 -15.98
N LEU A 495 -17.93 21.99 -14.84
CA LEU A 495 -17.52 21.27 -13.64
C LEU A 495 -18.68 20.62 -12.92
N GLU A 496 -18.43 19.43 -12.38
CA GLU A 496 -19.32 18.73 -11.47
C GLU A 496 -18.68 18.72 -10.07
N VAL A 497 -19.02 19.72 -9.26
CA VAL A 497 -18.38 19.98 -7.96
C VAL A 497 -19.15 19.26 -6.85
N PRO A 498 -18.54 18.29 -6.14
CA PRO A 498 -19.18 17.67 -4.98
C PRO A 498 -19.33 18.69 -3.84
N VAL A 499 -20.51 18.77 -3.26
CA VAL A 499 -20.82 19.61 -2.08
C VAL A 499 -21.29 18.69 -0.95
N ALA A 500 -20.72 18.88 0.23
CA ALA A 500 -21.01 18.09 1.43
C ALA A 500 -21.50 18.99 2.56
N VAL A 501 -22.60 18.59 3.20
CA VAL A 501 -23.13 19.23 4.41
C VAL A 501 -23.01 18.26 5.57
N VAL A 502 -22.26 18.63 6.61
CA VAL A 502 -22.10 17.86 7.84
C VAL A 502 -23.20 18.24 8.81
N THR A 503 -23.78 17.24 9.46
CA THR A 503 -24.79 17.35 10.51
C THR A 503 -24.37 16.52 11.72
N ALA A 504 -25.08 16.64 12.83
CA ALA A 504 -24.84 15.82 14.02
C ALA A 504 -25.05 14.30 13.80
N THR A 505 -25.79 13.91 12.76
CA THR A 505 -26.12 12.50 12.46
C THR A 505 -25.40 11.93 11.25
N GLY A 506 -24.55 12.72 10.57
CA GLY A 506 -23.80 12.29 9.39
C GLY A 506 -23.63 13.39 8.34
N THR A 507 -23.16 13.00 7.15
CA THR A 507 -22.86 13.93 6.03
C THR A 507 -23.77 13.67 4.83
N VAL A 508 -24.48 14.70 4.38
CA VAL A 508 -25.27 14.69 3.14
C VAL A 508 -24.42 15.24 2.00
N ARG A 509 -24.45 14.61 0.81
CA ARG A 509 -23.65 15.01 -0.35
C ARG A 509 -24.53 15.23 -1.57
N GLN A 510 -24.14 16.18 -2.40
CA GLN A 510 -24.78 16.51 -3.67
C GLN A 510 -23.71 16.96 -4.67
N VAL A 511 -23.88 16.65 -5.95
CA VAL A 511 -23.03 17.19 -7.01
C VAL A 511 -23.69 18.43 -7.59
N VAL A 512 -22.96 19.54 -7.64
CA VAL A 512 -23.39 20.81 -8.23
C VAL A 512 -22.75 20.98 -9.61
N LYS A 513 -23.58 21.14 -10.63
CA LYS A 513 -23.12 21.46 -11.99
C LYS A 513 -22.80 22.96 -12.08
N LEU A 514 -21.57 23.27 -12.43
CA LEU A 514 -21.02 24.62 -12.57
C LEU A 514 -20.52 24.81 -14.01
N ASP A 515 -21.47 25.05 -14.92
CA ASP A 515 -21.20 25.19 -16.37
C ASP A 515 -20.81 26.63 -16.78
N GLY A 516 -20.76 27.54 -15.81
CA GLY A 516 -20.46 28.96 -16.02
C GLY A 516 -19.67 29.57 -14.86
N ARG A 517 -19.69 30.90 -14.77
CA ARG A 517 -18.99 31.64 -13.72
C ARG A 517 -19.54 31.37 -12.33
N GLU A 518 -20.81 31.04 -12.22
CA GLU A 518 -21.52 30.94 -10.95
C GLU A 518 -22.66 29.93 -11.05
N ALA A 519 -22.91 29.18 -9.99
CA ALA A 519 -24.06 28.29 -9.84
C ALA A 519 -24.55 28.29 -8.39
N SER A 520 -25.85 28.49 -8.19
CA SER A 520 -26.49 28.34 -6.89
C SER A 520 -26.85 26.87 -6.63
N PHE A 521 -26.87 26.47 -5.37
CA PHE A 521 -27.26 25.13 -4.95
C PHE A 521 -28.14 25.15 -3.69
N GLU A 522 -28.95 24.10 -3.55
CA GLU A 522 -29.79 23.82 -2.38
C GLU A 522 -29.53 22.38 -1.93
N VAL A 523 -29.16 22.17 -0.67
CA VAL A 523 -28.99 20.84 -0.05
C VAL A 523 -29.98 20.71 1.10
N ARG A 524 -30.73 19.60 1.14
CA ARG A 524 -31.68 19.30 2.23
C ARG A 524 -31.07 18.30 3.22
N THR A 525 -31.28 18.52 4.51
CA THR A 525 -30.78 17.64 5.58
C THR A 525 -31.85 17.39 6.64
N ASP A 526 -31.85 16.19 7.22
CA ASP A 526 -32.81 15.82 8.28
C ASP A 526 -32.38 16.30 9.67
N ALA A 527 -31.10 16.66 9.83
CA ALA A 527 -30.52 17.20 11.06
C ALA A 527 -29.90 18.58 10.82
N GLU A 528 -29.64 19.30 11.91
CA GLU A 528 -29.05 20.66 11.90
C GLU A 528 -27.72 20.67 11.14
N PRO A 529 -27.57 21.50 10.09
CA PRO A 529 -26.31 21.69 9.39
C PRO A 529 -25.27 22.36 10.28
N LEU A 530 -24.11 21.71 10.42
CA LEU A 530 -22.98 22.17 11.23
C LEU A 530 -21.87 22.75 10.35
N GLY A 531 -21.68 22.21 9.15
CA GLY A 531 -20.64 22.67 8.23
C GLY A 531 -20.96 22.34 6.79
N LEU A 532 -20.37 23.10 5.88
CA LEU A 532 -20.48 22.95 4.44
C LEU A 532 -19.08 22.89 3.84
N ALA A 533 -18.85 22.01 2.87
CA ALA A 533 -17.63 21.96 2.08
C ALA A 533 -17.93 21.74 0.60
N ALA A 534 -17.19 22.40 -0.27
CA ALA A 534 -17.16 22.14 -1.70
C ALA A 534 -15.84 21.46 -2.08
N ASP A 535 -15.94 20.46 -2.95
CA ASP A 535 -14.87 19.56 -3.36
C ASP A 535 -14.02 19.00 -2.20
N PRO A 536 -14.64 18.44 -1.13
CA PRO A 536 -13.94 18.07 0.10
C PRO A 536 -12.90 16.95 -0.06
N GLN A 537 -12.89 16.24 -1.19
CA GLN A 537 -11.97 15.12 -1.47
C GLN A 537 -11.13 15.33 -2.74
N PHE A 538 -11.06 16.57 -3.21
CA PHE A 538 -10.21 16.97 -4.35
C PHE A 538 -10.52 16.16 -5.61
N ASP A 539 -11.79 16.06 -5.99
CA ASP A 539 -12.27 15.32 -7.16
C ASP A 539 -12.16 16.13 -8.46
N VAL A 540 -12.02 17.45 -8.34
CA VAL A 540 -12.01 18.37 -9.47
C VAL A 540 -10.60 18.87 -9.77
N PHE A 541 -10.24 18.95 -11.06
CA PHE A 541 -9.01 19.64 -11.46
C PHE A 541 -9.17 21.16 -11.30
N ARG A 542 -8.50 21.72 -10.30
CA ARG A 542 -8.54 23.14 -9.94
C ARG A 542 -7.21 23.59 -9.34
N LYS A 543 -6.97 24.91 -9.36
CA LYS A 543 -5.93 25.49 -8.50
C LYS A 543 -6.43 25.46 -7.06
N LEU A 544 -5.59 24.93 -6.17
CA LEU A 544 -5.84 25.01 -4.74
C LEU A 544 -5.62 26.45 -4.27
N ASP A 545 -6.49 26.93 -3.38
CA ASP A 545 -6.13 28.09 -2.56
C ASP A 545 -4.96 27.66 -1.66
N PRO A 546 -3.96 28.52 -1.41
CA PRO A 546 -2.85 28.18 -0.52
C PRO A 546 -3.29 27.70 0.88
N ARG A 547 -4.51 28.06 1.31
CA ARG A 547 -5.12 27.59 2.56
C ARG A 547 -5.55 26.13 2.56
N GLU A 548 -5.69 25.53 1.39
CA GLU A 548 -6.06 24.11 1.23
C GLU A 548 -4.84 23.19 1.22
N ILE A 549 -3.64 23.73 1.48
CA ILE A 549 -2.40 22.99 1.54
C ILE A 549 -1.82 23.16 2.95
N PRO A 550 -1.43 22.07 3.64
CA PRO A 550 -0.74 22.16 4.92
C PRO A 550 0.57 22.95 4.79
N PRO A 551 0.89 23.86 5.73
CA PRO A 551 2.17 24.54 5.71
C PRO A 551 3.28 23.51 5.89
N SER A 552 4.35 23.60 5.10
CA SER A 552 5.34 22.52 5.00
C SER A 552 6.78 23.01 4.92
N ILE A 553 7.71 22.16 5.34
CA ILE A 553 9.16 22.44 5.29
C ILE A 553 9.62 22.78 3.87
N GLY A 554 9.00 22.17 2.86
CA GLY A 554 9.32 22.41 1.45
C GLY A 554 9.00 23.82 0.99
N GLN A 555 7.99 24.47 1.57
CA GLN A 555 7.72 25.90 1.29
C GLN A 555 8.84 26.80 1.82
N LEU A 556 9.48 26.43 2.92
CA LEU A 556 10.60 27.20 3.47
C LEU A 556 11.82 27.09 2.56
N PHE A 557 12.20 25.87 2.16
CA PHE A 557 13.36 25.64 1.28
C PHE A 557 13.12 26.03 -0.19
N GLY A 558 11.86 26.05 -0.64
CA GLY A 558 11.51 26.44 -2.01
C GLY A 558 11.45 27.95 -2.25
N GLU A 559 11.56 28.77 -1.21
CA GLU A 559 11.48 30.23 -1.32
C GLU A 559 12.83 30.84 -1.67
N PRO A 560 12.92 31.74 -2.67
CA PRO A 560 14.19 32.33 -3.08
C PRO A 560 14.76 33.30 -2.02
N LYS A 561 13.88 33.86 -1.19
CA LYS A 561 14.23 34.76 -0.09
C LYS A 561 13.65 34.22 1.21
N VAL A 562 14.50 34.08 2.22
CA VAL A 562 14.11 33.63 3.56
C VAL A 562 14.73 34.53 4.61
N LEU A 563 13.99 34.79 5.69
CA LEU A 563 14.48 35.46 6.89
C LEU A 563 14.65 34.42 8.01
N ALA A 564 15.85 34.24 8.53
CA ALA A 564 16.09 33.50 9.76
C ALA A 564 16.19 34.44 10.95
N VAL A 565 15.48 34.12 12.02
CA VAL A 565 15.35 34.93 13.23
C VAL A 565 15.93 34.13 14.39
N LEU A 566 17.06 34.59 14.92
CA LEU A 566 17.75 34.00 16.06
C LEU A 566 17.32 34.67 17.38
N PRO A 567 17.29 33.97 18.53
CA PRO A 567 17.04 34.60 19.82
C PRO A 567 18.16 35.58 20.19
N SER A 568 17.80 36.72 20.78
CA SER A 568 18.80 37.74 21.17
C SER A 568 19.70 37.33 22.35
N GLY A 569 19.28 36.32 23.13
CA GLY A 569 19.99 35.85 24.34
C GLY A 569 20.92 34.64 24.15
N LEU A 570 21.26 34.27 22.92
CA LEU A 570 22.12 33.12 22.65
C LEU A 570 23.56 33.32 23.16
N ALA A 571 24.18 32.23 23.63
CA ALA A 571 25.63 32.21 23.84
C ALA A 571 26.37 32.22 22.49
N ASN A 572 27.58 32.80 22.45
CA ASN A 572 28.35 32.97 21.20
C ASN A 572 28.58 31.65 20.43
N GLU A 573 28.86 30.55 21.14
CA GLU A 573 29.08 29.23 20.51
C GLU A 573 27.80 28.67 19.89
N GLU A 574 26.67 28.87 20.56
CA GLU A 574 25.35 28.44 20.09
C GLU A 574 24.92 29.28 18.87
N GLU A 575 25.11 30.60 18.92
CA GLU A 575 24.86 31.49 17.79
C GLU A 575 25.69 31.09 16.57
N ALA A 576 26.98 30.77 16.76
CA ALA A 576 27.85 30.30 15.68
C ALA A 576 27.34 28.99 15.05
N ALA A 577 26.87 28.04 15.86
CA ALA A 577 26.35 26.76 15.37
C ALA A 577 25.06 26.94 14.55
N TRP A 578 24.13 27.79 15.01
CA TRP A 578 22.92 28.12 14.27
C TRP A 578 23.21 28.84 12.95
N ARG A 579 24.15 29.79 12.95
CA ARG A 579 24.57 30.49 11.72
C ARG A 579 25.24 29.53 10.73
N ALA A 580 26.05 28.59 11.20
CA ALA A 580 26.67 27.58 10.35
C ALA A 580 25.63 26.66 9.70
N LEU A 581 24.60 26.24 10.46
CA LEU A 581 23.48 25.47 9.92
C LEU A 581 22.75 26.22 8.80
N LEU A 582 22.34 27.46 9.07
CA LEU A 582 21.61 28.29 8.11
C LEU A 582 22.45 28.56 6.86
N LYS A 583 23.75 28.82 7.02
CA LYS A 583 24.67 29.02 5.89
C LYS A 583 24.76 27.77 5.00
N GLY A 584 24.70 26.58 5.59
CA GLY A 584 24.70 25.31 4.87
C GLY A 584 23.45 25.06 4.02
N TRP A 585 22.39 25.86 4.19
CA TRP A 585 21.16 25.78 3.40
C TRP A 585 21.09 26.77 2.25
N GLU A 586 22.00 27.74 2.17
CA GLU A 586 22.04 28.69 1.06
C GLU A 586 22.42 28.00 -0.26
N THR A 587 21.76 28.42 -1.35
CA THR A 587 22.11 28.03 -2.72
C THR A 587 22.05 29.27 -3.63
N PRO A 588 22.54 29.22 -4.89
CA PRO A 588 22.44 30.37 -5.81
C PRO A 588 21.01 30.89 -6.01
N THR A 589 20.00 30.05 -5.77
CA THR A 589 18.58 30.37 -5.91
C THR A 589 17.83 30.45 -4.57
N HIS A 590 18.51 30.31 -3.42
CA HIS A 590 17.91 30.31 -2.08
C HIS A 590 18.79 31.09 -1.10
N GLY A 591 18.42 32.35 -0.83
CA GLY A 591 19.16 33.25 0.08
C GLY A 591 18.50 33.37 1.45
N ILE A 592 19.32 33.30 2.52
CA ILE A 592 18.87 33.44 3.90
C ILE A 592 19.46 34.71 4.53
N GLU A 593 18.60 35.65 4.89
CA GLU A 593 18.96 36.81 5.71
C GLU A 593 18.82 36.45 7.18
N VAL A 594 19.84 36.73 8.01
CA VAL A 594 19.80 36.39 9.45
C VAL A 594 19.67 37.65 10.29
N LYS A 595 18.64 37.72 11.14
CA LYS A 595 18.43 38.79 12.14
C LYS A 595 18.24 38.20 13.53
N ARG A 596 18.43 39.02 14.56
CA ARG A 596 17.99 38.70 15.91
C ARG A 596 16.52 39.03 16.09
N ASP A 597 15.88 38.33 17.00
CA ASP A 597 14.45 38.45 17.24
C ASP A 597 14.05 39.86 17.65
N ALA A 598 14.86 40.57 18.44
CA ALA A 598 14.67 41.97 18.82
C ALA A 598 14.62 42.94 17.62
N GLU A 599 15.27 42.59 16.50
CA GLU A 599 15.32 43.41 15.27
C GLU A 599 14.10 43.21 14.36
N VAL A 600 13.24 42.23 14.65
CA VAL A 600 12.11 41.84 13.80
C VAL A 600 10.81 42.04 14.57
N GLU A 601 10.14 43.18 14.40
CA GLU A 601 8.84 43.42 15.05
C GLU A 601 7.72 42.58 14.43
N ALA A 602 7.69 42.51 13.10
CA ALA A 602 6.73 41.72 12.34
C ALA A 602 7.42 41.02 11.15
N PHE A 603 6.86 39.88 10.73
CA PHE A 603 7.41 39.11 9.62
C PHE A 603 7.10 39.74 8.25
N PRO A 604 8.10 39.92 7.37
CA PRO A 604 7.88 40.44 6.02
C PRO A 604 7.05 39.48 5.16
N ALA A 605 5.95 39.96 4.59
CA ALA A 605 5.02 39.13 3.79
C ALA A 605 5.59 38.64 2.44
N ASP A 606 6.75 39.15 2.02
CA ASP A 606 7.41 38.81 0.74
C ASP A 606 8.31 37.56 0.82
N ARG A 607 8.53 36.98 2.01
CA ARG A 607 9.49 35.88 2.22
C ARG A 607 9.01 34.85 3.24
N ALA A 608 9.60 33.66 3.20
CA ALA A 608 9.45 32.68 4.27
C ALA A 608 10.31 33.04 5.49
N VAL A 609 9.98 32.48 6.66
CA VAL A 609 10.70 32.78 7.90
C VAL A 609 11.11 31.51 8.64
N TRP A 610 12.37 31.44 9.09
CA TRP A 610 12.85 30.49 10.08
C TRP A 610 12.92 31.17 11.45
N VAL A 611 12.13 30.72 12.41
CA VAL A 611 12.26 31.05 13.83
C VAL A 611 13.14 29.98 14.46
N VAL A 612 14.27 30.37 15.04
CA VAL A 612 15.25 29.43 15.60
C VAL A 612 15.30 29.56 17.12
N GLY A 613 15.43 28.43 17.81
CA GLY A 613 15.57 28.34 19.26
C GLY A 613 14.23 28.38 20.01
N LYS A 614 14.17 27.69 21.15
CA LYS A 614 12.98 27.63 22.00
C LYS A 614 12.66 28.99 22.65
N GLY A 615 13.70 29.75 23.00
CA GLY A 615 13.59 31.08 23.64
C GLY A 615 13.34 32.24 22.68
N ASN A 616 13.01 31.99 21.42
CA ASN A 616 12.72 33.05 20.45
C ASN A 616 11.40 33.73 20.76
N ARG A 617 11.35 35.08 20.77
CA ARG A 617 10.11 35.81 21.10
C ARG A 617 8.94 35.51 20.14
N HIS A 618 9.23 35.09 18.92
CA HIS A 618 8.22 34.77 17.91
C HIS A 618 7.77 33.30 17.90
N ALA A 619 8.32 32.47 18.78
CA ALA A 619 7.87 31.09 18.94
C ALA A 619 6.40 30.98 19.39
N SER A 620 5.85 32.04 20.00
CA SER A 620 4.45 32.12 20.43
C SER A 620 3.44 31.93 19.29
N LEU A 621 3.82 32.19 18.03
CA LEU A 621 2.99 31.90 16.85
C LEU A 621 2.50 30.44 16.82
N PHE A 622 3.31 29.52 17.32
CA PHE A 622 3.02 28.07 17.31
C PHE A 622 2.17 27.63 18.50
N GLY A 623 1.96 28.49 19.50
CA GLY A 623 1.13 28.19 20.67
C GLY A 623 -0.36 28.05 20.34
N GLU A 624 -0.80 28.58 19.19
CA GLU A 624 -2.18 28.48 18.70
C GLU A 624 -2.38 27.35 17.67
N GLN A 625 -1.32 26.59 17.36
CA GLN A 625 -1.38 25.53 16.35
C GLN A 625 -2.22 24.35 16.87
N GLU A 626 -3.36 24.10 16.22
CA GLU A 626 -4.24 23.00 16.58
C GLU A 626 -3.51 21.66 16.52
N GLY A 627 -3.61 20.89 17.61
CA GLY A 627 -2.95 19.60 17.74
C GLY A 627 -1.51 19.65 18.23
N LEU A 628 -0.92 20.83 18.48
CA LEU A 628 0.39 20.97 19.12
C LEU A 628 0.22 21.42 20.57
N THR A 629 0.73 20.63 21.51
CA THR A 629 0.89 21.06 22.91
C THR A 629 2.34 20.89 23.33
N LEU A 630 2.85 21.89 24.05
CA LEU A 630 4.23 21.95 24.53
C LEU A 630 4.21 22.16 26.03
N ASP A 631 4.62 21.14 26.78
CA ASP A 631 4.80 21.20 28.22
C ASP A 631 6.29 21.39 28.57
N ALA A 632 6.62 21.42 29.87
CA ALA A 632 8.00 21.64 30.32
C ALA A 632 8.97 20.54 29.85
N SER A 633 8.53 19.29 29.88
CA SER A 633 9.34 18.09 29.56
C SER A 633 8.97 17.42 28.25
N ASP A 634 7.75 17.64 27.77
CA ASP A 634 7.16 16.84 26.71
C ASP A 634 6.50 17.70 25.65
N LEU A 635 6.38 17.13 24.46
CA LEU A 635 5.67 17.68 23.32
C LEU A 635 4.62 16.68 22.86
N THR A 636 3.43 17.14 22.51
CA THR A 636 2.42 16.31 21.83
C THR A 636 2.05 16.95 20.51
N ALA A 637 2.15 16.19 19.41
CA ALA A 637 1.71 16.60 18.08
C ALA A 637 0.68 15.60 17.55
N LEU A 638 -0.57 16.04 17.34
CA LEU A 638 -1.71 15.23 16.89
C LEU A 638 -1.91 13.94 17.71
N GLY A 639 -1.64 14.01 19.01
CA GLY A 639 -1.79 12.88 19.95
C GLY A 639 -0.54 12.00 20.09
N GLU A 640 0.51 12.21 19.31
CA GLU A 640 1.81 11.55 19.48
C GLU A 640 2.66 12.35 20.45
N LYS A 641 3.01 11.75 21.60
CA LYS A 641 3.80 12.38 22.66
C LYS A 641 5.28 12.03 22.51
N THR A 642 6.18 13.00 22.66
CA THR A 642 7.64 12.83 22.58
C THR A 642 8.33 13.69 23.64
N ALA A 643 9.36 13.14 24.29
CA ALA A 643 10.16 13.90 25.25
C ALA A 643 10.95 15.02 24.54
N LEU A 644 11.07 16.18 25.18
CA LEU A 644 11.86 17.28 24.63
C LEU A 644 13.38 17.04 24.76
N ALA A 645 13.80 16.42 25.85
CA ALA A 645 15.20 16.16 26.14
C ALA A 645 15.82 15.22 25.09
N GLY A 646 17.01 15.57 24.60
CA GLY A 646 17.75 14.77 23.61
C GLY A 646 17.22 14.89 22.16
N HIS A 647 16.18 15.70 21.93
CA HIS A 647 15.51 15.79 20.65
C HIS A 647 15.65 17.16 19.97
N THR A 648 15.46 17.20 18.66
CA THR A 648 15.31 18.43 17.87
C THR A 648 14.03 18.38 17.06
N PHE A 649 13.28 19.48 17.05
CA PHE A 649 11.98 19.58 16.45
C PHE A 649 11.92 20.71 15.42
N VAL A 650 11.12 20.47 14.39
CA VAL A 650 10.71 21.44 13.40
C VAL A 650 9.20 21.46 13.33
N PHE A 651 8.60 22.63 13.46
CA PHE A 651 7.18 22.86 13.23
C PHE A 651 7.03 23.93 12.16
N VAL A 652 6.01 23.84 11.33
CA VAL A 652 5.75 24.83 10.28
C VAL A 652 4.34 25.36 10.43
N ALA A 653 4.21 26.67 10.58
CA ALA A 653 2.94 27.38 10.63
C ALA A 653 2.75 28.18 9.33
N ARG A 654 1.51 28.59 9.06
CA ARG A 654 1.20 29.50 7.97
C ARG A 654 1.75 30.90 8.29
N HIS A 655 2.27 31.59 7.29
CA HIS A 655 2.75 32.95 7.49
C HIS A 655 1.57 33.91 7.75
N PRO A 656 1.59 34.69 8.85
CA PRO A 656 0.42 35.49 9.27
C PRO A 656 0.06 36.60 8.29
N GLY A 657 1.05 37.16 7.59
CA GLY A 657 0.85 38.18 6.55
C GLY A 657 0.68 37.67 5.13
N ASN A 658 0.82 36.35 4.87
CA ASN A 658 0.75 35.80 3.52
C ASN A 658 0.44 34.30 3.53
N ALA A 659 -0.80 33.92 3.17
CA ALA A 659 -1.24 32.53 3.22
C ALA A 659 -0.47 31.57 2.29
N ALA A 660 0.26 32.09 1.29
CA ALA A 660 1.08 31.30 0.38
C ALA A 660 2.48 30.96 0.92
N LYS A 661 2.88 31.59 2.03
CA LYS A 661 4.20 31.43 2.64
C LYS A 661 4.11 30.73 4.00
N ALA A 662 5.25 30.27 4.48
CA ALA A 662 5.37 29.51 5.71
C ALA A 662 6.36 30.14 6.70
N VAL A 663 6.15 29.83 7.97
CA VAL A 663 7.07 30.13 9.08
C VAL A 663 7.46 28.80 9.71
N GLY A 664 8.74 28.47 9.76
CA GLY A 664 9.26 27.27 10.40
C GLY A 664 9.87 27.60 11.76
N TRP A 665 9.53 26.86 12.81
CA TRP A 665 10.17 26.93 14.11
C TRP A 665 11.04 25.71 14.34
N LEU A 666 12.34 25.96 14.55
CA LEU A 666 13.37 24.95 14.75
C LEU A 666 13.99 25.13 16.14
N PHE A 667 13.93 24.10 16.98
CA PHE A 667 14.53 24.11 18.32
C PHE A 667 14.88 22.69 18.80
N GLY A 668 15.80 22.55 19.75
CA GLY A 668 16.22 21.24 20.26
C GLY A 668 17.47 21.28 21.12
N ASP A 669 17.82 20.13 21.70
CA ASP A 669 18.83 20.01 22.77
C ASP A 669 20.17 19.33 22.39
N PRO A 670 20.58 19.25 21.11
CA PRO A 670 22.02 19.10 20.84
C PRO A 670 22.53 20.05 19.75
N PRO A 671 23.39 21.04 20.10
CA PRO A 671 24.24 21.73 19.12
C PRO A 671 25.02 20.74 18.23
N ALA A 672 25.35 19.56 18.77
CA ALA A 672 26.01 18.47 18.07
C ALA A 672 25.14 17.79 16.98
N ALA A 673 23.81 17.90 17.03
CA ALA A 673 22.92 17.31 16.03
C ALA A 673 22.71 18.22 14.80
N LEU A 674 23.00 19.52 14.92
CA LEU A 674 22.76 20.51 13.87
C LEU A 674 23.43 20.16 12.53
N PRO A 675 24.69 19.69 12.46
CA PRO A 675 25.31 19.30 11.19
C PRO A 675 24.62 18.09 10.52
N GLY A 676 24.13 17.13 11.31
CA GLY A 676 23.32 16.02 10.81
C GLY A 676 21.96 16.49 10.31
N LEU A 677 21.35 17.43 11.02
CA LEU A 677 20.04 17.98 10.70
C LEU A 677 20.08 18.80 9.42
N GLY A 678 21.13 19.60 9.22
CA GLY A 678 21.32 20.41 8.02
C GLY A 678 21.26 19.58 6.74
N ARG A 679 21.83 18.37 6.77
CA ARG A 679 21.79 17.42 5.65
C ARG A 679 20.43 16.73 5.51
N LYS A 680 19.78 16.38 6.62
CA LYS A 680 18.54 15.58 6.59
C LYS A 680 17.28 16.40 6.32
N LEU A 681 17.15 17.60 6.92
CA LEU A 681 15.90 18.36 6.94
C LEU A 681 15.33 18.72 5.54
N PRO A 682 16.15 19.05 4.52
CA PRO A 682 15.63 19.29 3.15
C PRO A 682 14.87 18.09 2.55
N HIS A 683 15.15 16.86 2.98
CA HIS A 683 14.45 15.66 2.52
C HIS A 683 13.04 15.48 3.13
N TYR A 684 12.65 16.33 4.09
CA TYR A 684 11.36 16.28 4.78
C TYR A 684 10.36 17.33 4.25
N GLY A 685 10.55 17.82 3.03
CA GLY A 685 9.79 18.94 2.46
C GLY A 685 8.26 18.81 2.47
N LYS A 686 7.71 17.59 2.49
CA LYS A 686 6.25 17.38 2.53
C LYS A 686 5.60 17.48 3.92
N TYR A 687 6.40 17.53 4.99
CA TYR A 687 5.88 17.48 6.36
C TYR A 687 5.72 18.88 6.95
N SER A 688 4.71 19.04 7.80
CA SER A 688 4.47 20.26 8.60
C SER A 688 5.21 20.22 9.93
N TYR A 689 5.49 19.03 10.45
CA TYR A 689 6.30 18.87 11.65
C TYR A 689 7.17 17.62 11.58
N VAL A 690 8.35 17.70 12.19
CA VAL A 690 9.34 16.61 12.25
C VAL A 690 10.09 16.69 13.58
N GLY A 691 10.31 15.55 14.23
CA GLY A 691 11.17 15.39 15.40
C GLY A 691 12.29 14.39 15.12
N PHE A 692 13.47 14.68 15.67
CA PHE A 692 14.67 13.87 15.57
C PHE A 692 15.22 13.57 16.95
N ASP A 693 15.70 12.34 17.15
CA ASP A 693 16.39 11.88 18.35
C ASP A 693 17.91 11.79 18.12
N GLY A 694 18.67 12.09 19.16
CA GLY A 694 20.12 11.91 19.23
C GLY A 694 20.96 12.88 18.38
N THR A 695 22.28 12.68 18.44
CA THR A 695 23.27 13.47 17.69
C THR A 695 23.36 13.09 16.20
N GLU A 696 22.94 11.88 15.85
CA GLU A 696 22.75 11.42 14.48
C GLU A 696 21.26 11.46 14.11
N PRO A 697 20.66 12.64 13.86
CA PRO A 697 19.22 12.89 13.96
C PRO A 697 18.35 11.78 13.35
N VAL A 698 17.86 10.87 14.18
CA VAL A 698 16.99 9.75 13.80
C VAL A 698 15.56 10.25 13.86
N ASN A 699 14.80 10.12 12.78
CA ASN A 699 13.43 10.61 12.79
C ASN A 699 12.54 9.77 13.73
N VAL A 700 11.93 10.42 14.71
CA VAL A 700 11.02 9.80 15.69
C VAL A 700 9.59 10.32 15.60
N LEU A 701 9.39 11.49 14.99
CA LEU A 701 8.09 12.15 14.84
C LEU A 701 8.00 12.81 13.45
N LYS A 702 6.88 12.66 12.75
CA LYS A 702 6.61 13.45 11.53
C LYS A 702 5.14 13.43 11.15
N GLY A 703 4.66 14.50 10.52
CA GLY A 703 3.32 14.53 9.97
C GLY A 703 2.98 15.83 9.26
N GLN A 704 1.71 15.98 8.90
CA GLN A 704 1.16 17.20 8.30
C GLN A 704 0.01 17.69 9.19
N TRP A 705 -0.16 19.01 9.28
CA TRP A 705 -1.31 19.55 9.99
C TRP A 705 -2.62 19.27 9.22
N PRO A 706 -3.74 19.07 9.93
CA PRO A 706 -5.05 19.00 9.30
C PRO A 706 -5.42 20.35 8.67
N GLU A 707 -6.15 20.32 7.56
CA GLU A 707 -6.66 21.51 6.88
C GLU A 707 -7.85 22.09 7.66
N SER A 708 -7.65 23.24 8.30
CA SER A 708 -8.69 23.91 9.10
C SER A 708 -9.25 25.19 8.45
N ASP A 709 -8.58 25.76 7.43
CA ASP A 709 -8.89 27.10 6.91
C ASP A 709 -9.22 27.19 5.40
N SER A 710 -9.62 26.08 4.76
CA SER A 710 -10.03 26.07 3.34
C SER A 710 -11.16 27.08 3.06
N PRO A 711 -11.04 27.96 2.04
CA PRO A 711 -12.12 28.86 1.63
C PRO A 711 -13.30 28.16 0.96
N LEU A 712 -13.16 26.88 0.65
CA LEU A 712 -14.26 26.04 0.17
C LEU A 712 -15.02 25.39 1.32
N ARG A 713 -14.76 25.78 2.56
CA ARG A 713 -15.51 25.37 3.75
C ARG A 713 -16.21 26.56 4.40
N ALA A 714 -17.40 26.30 4.95
CA ALA A 714 -18.16 27.28 5.70
C ALA A 714 -18.72 26.67 7.00
N ASP A 715 -18.52 27.39 8.11
CA ASP A 715 -19.13 27.06 9.40
C ASP A 715 -20.58 27.57 9.45
N LEU A 716 -21.52 26.62 9.41
CA LEU A 716 -22.95 26.91 9.38
C LEU A 716 -23.54 27.11 10.78
N ARG A 717 -22.75 26.91 11.85
CA ARG A 717 -23.20 27.10 13.23
C ARG A 717 -23.37 28.60 13.54
N PRO A 718 -24.28 28.94 14.48
CA PRO A 718 -24.39 30.30 15.01
C PRO A 718 -23.05 30.81 15.55
N ALA A 719 -22.77 32.10 15.39
CA ALA A 719 -21.49 32.73 15.78
C ALA A 719 -21.05 32.38 17.22
N GLN A 720 -22.00 32.29 18.15
CA GLN A 720 -21.77 31.96 19.56
C GLN A 720 -21.26 30.53 19.79
N LYS A 721 -21.45 29.62 18.83
CA LYS A 721 -21.02 28.21 18.88
C LYS A 721 -19.74 27.94 18.05
N ARG A 722 -19.17 28.96 17.38
CA ARG A 722 -17.99 28.81 16.50
C ARG A 722 -16.65 28.69 17.23
N GLY A 723 -16.62 28.79 18.56
CA GLY A 723 -15.40 28.62 19.35
C GLY A 723 -14.93 27.16 19.48
N ALA A 724 -15.78 26.18 19.16
CA ALA A 724 -15.39 24.77 19.08
C ALA A 724 -14.99 24.40 17.65
N ALA A 725 -14.03 23.48 17.50
CA ALA A 725 -13.63 22.95 16.20
C ALA A 725 -14.86 22.47 15.40
N MET A 726 -14.85 22.71 14.09
CA MET A 726 -15.92 22.27 13.22
C MET A 726 -15.86 20.75 13.10
N PRO A 727 -17.00 20.02 13.13
CA PRO A 727 -16.97 18.58 12.96
C PRO A 727 -16.29 18.19 11.64
N ALA A 728 -15.39 17.20 11.69
CA ALA A 728 -14.69 16.73 10.51
C ALA A 728 -15.69 16.20 9.45
N PHE A 729 -15.44 16.53 8.19
CA PHE A 729 -16.18 15.93 7.08
C PHE A 729 -15.77 14.47 6.98
N ALA A 730 -16.69 13.54 7.25
CA ALA A 730 -16.43 12.14 6.95
C ALA A 730 -16.18 12.04 5.43
N PRO A 731 -15.06 11.46 4.97
CA PRO A 731 -14.84 11.24 3.54
C PRO A 731 -15.90 10.27 2.97
N GLU A 732 -16.25 10.41 1.69
CA GLU A 732 -17.00 9.37 1.00
C GLU A 732 -16.13 8.10 0.96
N THR A 733 -16.63 7.00 1.51
CA THR A 733 -15.94 5.71 1.44
C THR A 733 -16.05 5.17 0.02
N ARG A 734 -14.92 5.13 -0.70
CA ARG A 734 -14.86 4.67 -2.10
C ARG A 734 -14.09 3.36 -2.18
N ARG A 735 -14.59 2.43 -2.99
CA ARG A 735 -13.80 1.25 -3.39
C ARG A 735 -12.83 1.64 -4.49
N ALA A 736 -11.67 0.99 -4.50
CA ALA A 736 -10.70 1.19 -5.56
C ALA A 736 -11.27 0.74 -6.92
N LEU A 737 -10.85 1.40 -8.01
CA LEU A 737 -11.31 1.03 -9.36
C LEU A 737 -10.98 -0.42 -9.72
N ALA A 738 -9.91 -0.97 -9.17
CA ALA A 738 -9.58 -2.38 -9.17
C ALA A 738 -8.72 -2.66 -7.93
N GLU A 739 -8.67 -3.91 -7.50
CA GLU A 739 -7.86 -4.38 -6.39
C GLU A 739 -6.93 -5.48 -6.88
N LEU A 740 -5.76 -5.61 -6.25
CA LEU A 740 -4.90 -6.76 -6.47
C LEU A 740 -5.67 -8.05 -6.16
N PRO A 741 -5.48 -9.13 -6.95
CA PRO A 741 -6.03 -10.42 -6.58
C PRO A 741 -5.51 -10.80 -5.18
N PRO A 742 -6.38 -11.22 -4.26
CA PRO A 742 -5.93 -11.54 -2.91
C PRO A 742 -4.94 -12.71 -2.97
N ALA A 743 -3.81 -12.58 -2.27
CA ALA A 743 -2.80 -13.64 -2.19
C ALA A 743 -3.34 -14.93 -1.54
N PHE A 744 -4.44 -14.81 -0.80
CA PHE A 744 -5.11 -15.90 -0.09
C PHE A 744 -6.57 -16.02 -0.54
N SER A 745 -7.07 -17.26 -0.63
CA SER A 745 -8.46 -17.49 -1.02
C SER A 745 -9.40 -17.14 0.13
N GLN A 746 -10.13 -16.04 -0.02
CA GLN A 746 -11.19 -15.66 0.92
C GLN A 746 -12.22 -16.77 1.09
N ALA A 747 -12.57 -17.47 0.00
CA ALA A 747 -13.52 -18.58 0.07
C ALA A 747 -13.01 -19.75 0.95
N ARG A 748 -11.71 -20.08 0.89
CA ARG A 748 -11.13 -21.13 1.74
C ARG A 748 -10.96 -20.68 3.18
N LEU A 749 -10.51 -19.45 3.40
CA LEU A 749 -10.47 -18.84 4.73
C LEU A 749 -11.84 -18.92 5.41
N ALA A 750 -12.90 -18.47 4.73
CA ALA A 750 -14.27 -18.56 5.23
C ALA A 750 -14.71 -20.02 5.48
N ALA A 751 -14.36 -20.94 4.59
CA ALA A 751 -14.69 -22.36 4.76
C ALA A 751 -13.99 -22.99 5.98
N HIS A 752 -12.73 -22.64 6.24
CA HIS A 752 -12.01 -23.12 7.42
C HIS A 752 -12.63 -22.61 8.72
N VAL A 753 -12.95 -21.31 8.79
CA VAL A 753 -13.67 -20.72 9.92
C VAL A 753 -15.02 -21.41 10.13
N ALA A 754 -15.83 -21.53 9.08
CA ALA A 754 -17.16 -22.14 9.18
C ALA A 754 -17.11 -23.61 9.61
N ALA A 755 -16.11 -24.36 9.14
CA ALA A 755 -15.92 -25.76 9.53
C ALA A 755 -15.55 -25.88 11.01
N LEU A 756 -14.63 -25.04 11.50
CA LEU A 756 -14.18 -25.08 12.89
C LEU A 756 -15.24 -24.53 13.84
N ALA A 757 -15.96 -23.46 13.47
CA ALA A 757 -17.04 -22.88 14.27
C ALA A 757 -18.40 -23.61 14.11
N ALA A 758 -18.43 -24.75 13.42
CA ALA A 758 -19.66 -25.48 13.16
C ALA A 758 -20.35 -25.93 14.46
N PRO A 759 -21.69 -25.85 14.56
CA PRO A 759 -22.43 -26.28 15.75
C PRO A 759 -22.13 -27.73 16.19
N GLY A 760 -21.83 -28.63 15.24
CA GLY A 760 -21.49 -30.03 15.50
C GLY A 760 -20.16 -30.24 16.22
N LEU A 761 -19.29 -29.23 16.29
CA LEU A 761 -18.06 -29.27 17.08
C LEU A 761 -18.26 -28.77 18.52
N GLU A 762 -19.47 -28.36 18.89
CA GLU A 762 -19.88 -27.98 20.24
C GLU A 762 -18.93 -27.00 20.96
N GLY A 763 -18.27 -26.11 20.20
CA GLY A 763 -17.33 -25.13 20.72
C GLY A 763 -15.95 -25.67 21.10
N ARG A 764 -15.61 -26.89 20.67
CA ARG A 764 -14.26 -27.48 20.76
C ARG A 764 -13.67 -27.44 22.16
N GLY A 765 -14.48 -27.75 23.17
CA GLY A 765 -14.04 -27.77 24.57
C GLY A 765 -12.93 -28.80 24.82
N LEU A 766 -11.96 -28.48 25.67
CA LEU A 766 -10.84 -29.36 25.98
C LEU A 766 -11.28 -30.78 26.38
N GLY A 767 -10.76 -31.80 25.68
CA GLY A 767 -11.07 -33.22 25.91
C GLY A 767 -12.39 -33.72 25.31
N THR A 768 -13.15 -32.87 24.60
CA THR A 768 -14.45 -33.23 24.02
C THR A 768 -14.31 -33.95 22.67
N PRO A 769 -15.37 -34.65 22.19
CA PRO A 769 -15.39 -35.16 20.82
C PRO A 769 -15.20 -34.06 19.76
N GLY A 770 -15.73 -32.85 20.01
CA GLY A 770 -15.58 -31.70 19.11
C GLY A 770 -14.13 -31.22 18.98
N GLU A 771 -13.37 -31.21 20.08
CA GLU A 771 -11.94 -30.90 20.09
C GLU A 771 -11.14 -31.95 19.28
N ARG A 772 -11.42 -33.24 19.45
CA ARG A 772 -10.79 -34.30 18.65
C ARG A 772 -11.11 -34.19 17.16
N ALA A 773 -12.37 -33.96 16.81
CA ALA A 773 -12.77 -33.78 15.41
C ALA A 773 -12.13 -32.54 14.77
N ALA A 774 -11.94 -31.46 15.53
CA ALA A 774 -11.19 -30.28 15.08
C ALA A 774 -9.71 -30.61 14.84
N ALA A 775 -9.05 -31.35 15.74
CA ALA A 775 -7.67 -31.78 15.54
C ALA A 775 -7.49 -32.66 14.29
N GLU A 776 -8.40 -33.60 14.05
CA GLU A 776 -8.41 -34.44 12.84
C GLU A 776 -8.60 -33.61 11.57
N TYR A 777 -9.52 -32.63 11.60
CA TYR A 777 -9.72 -31.70 10.51
C TYR A 777 -8.45 -30.89 10.20
N VAL A 778 -7.82 -30.29 11.22
CA VAL A 778 -6.59 -29.51 11.05
C VAL A 778 -5.45 -30.37 10.49
N ALA A 779 -5.25 -31.59 11.01
CA ALA A 779 -4.24 -32.51 10.51
C ALA A 779 -4.48 -32.89 9.03
N ALA A 780 -5.74 -33.12 8.65
CA ALA A 780 -6.11 -33.40 7.26
C ALA A 780 -5.83 -32.20 6.35
N GLN A 781 -6.13 -30.98 6.80
CA GLN A 781 -5.85 -29.76 6.03
C GLN A 781 -4.34 -29.47 5.91
N MET A 782 -3.55 -29.68 6.96
CA MET A 782 -2.08 -29.57 6.91
C MET A 782 -1.48 -30.55 5.89
N LYS A 783 -1.94 -31.80 5.90
CA LYS A 783 -1.55 -32.80 4.90
C LYS A 783 -1.95 -32.38 3.48
N ALA A 784 -3.17 -31.86 3.30
CA ALA A 784 -3.65 -31.36 2.02
C ALA A 784 -2.97 -30.06 1.55
N ALA A 785 -2.29 -29.35 2.44
CA ALA A 785 -1.42 -28.22 2.13
C ALA A 785 0.00 -28.66 1.71
N GLY A 786 0.33 -29.95 1.83
CA GLY A 786 1.64 -30.50 1.44
C GLY A 786 2.69 -30.47 2.56
N LEU A 787 2.31 -30.20 3.81
CA LEU A 787 3.24 -30.23 4.93
C LEU A 787 3.66 -31.66 5.26
N SER A 788 4.90 -31.82 5.71
CA SER A 788 5.37 -33.05 6.34
C SER A 788 4.88 -33.13 7.79
N PRO A 789 4.69 -34.32 8.38
CA PRO A 789 4.29 -34.43 9.78
C PRO A 789 5.39 -33.97 10.75
N ALA A 790 5.01 -33.31 11.85
CA ALA A 790 5.94 -32.79 12.88
C ALA A 790 5.54 -33.11 14.33
N GLY A 791 4.57 -34.01 14.52
CA GLY A 791 4.14 -34.54 15.82
C GLY A 791 4.91 -35.80 16.23
N ASP A 792 4.31 -36.58 17.13
CA ASP A 792 4.91 -37.81 17.66
C ASP A 792 4.93 -38.93 16.60
N ASP A 793 5.92 -39.82 16.70
CA ASP A 793 6.05 -41.05 15.89
C ASP A 793 5.95 -40.83 14.36
N GLY A 794 6.40 -39.67 13.87
CA GLY A 794 6.32 -39.31 12.44
C GLY A 794 4.89 -39.00 11.96
N GLY A 795 3.95 -38.76 12.88
CA GLY A 795 2.59 -38.30 12.61
C GLY A 795 2.41 -36.79 12.77
N PHE A 796 1.20 -36.29 12.54
CA PHE A 796 0.87 -34.86 12.74
C PHE A 796 0.48 -34.54 14.18
N LEU A 797 0.22 -35.53 15.03
CA LEU A 797 -0.35 -35.34 16.36
C LEU A 797 0.73 -35.47 17.43
N GLN A 798 0.84 -34.49 18.33
CA GLN A 798 1.60 -34.60 19.56
C GLN A 798 0.63 -34.86 20.72
N ARG A 799 0.74 -36.02 21.37
CA ARG A 799 -0.17 -36.48 22.41
C ARG A 799 0.34 -36.08 23.80
N PHE A 800 -0.58 -35.66 24.66
CA PHE A 800 -0.28 -35.42 26.07
C PHE A 800 -1.54 -35.54 26.93
N ARG A 801 -1.33 -35.71 28.24
CA ARG A 801 -2.41 -35.85 29.22
C ARG A 801 -2.62 -34.52 29.94
N VAL A 802 -3.88 -34.12 30.08
CA VAL A 802 -4.31 -33.00 30.95
C VAL A 802 -5.03 -33.55 32.16
N GLU A 803 -4.88 -32.90 33.32
CA GLU A 803 -5.42 -33.40 34.59
C GLU A 803 -6.91 -33.06 34.81
N ARG A 804 -7.40 -32.01 34.15
CA ARG A 804 -8.77 -31.53 34.32
C ARG A 804 -9.35 -31.00 33.03
N THR A 805 -10.60 -31.35 32.80
CA THR A 805 -11.45 -30.89 31.69
C THR A 805 -12.82 -30.46 32.22
N ALA A 806 -13.71 -30.04 31.32
CA ALA A 806 -15.12 -29.78 31.65
C ALA A 806 -15.82 -31.01 32.28
N ALA A 807 -15.37 -32.23 31.98
CA ALA A 807 -15.91 -33.47 32.54
C ALA A 807 -15.38 -33.80 33.95
N GLY A 808 -14.48 -32.98 34.52
CA GLY A 808 -14.03 -33.11 35.91
C GLY A 808 -12.88 -34.08 36.18
N GLY A 809 -12.29 -34.69 35.14
CA GLY A 809 -11.16 -35.63 35.28
C GLY A 809 -10.13 -35.51 34.16
N PRO A 810 -9.06 -36.33 34.21
CA PRO A 810 -7.97 -36.28 33.23
C PRO A 810 -8.41 -36.76 31.85
N ALA A 811 -7.81 -36.21 30.80
CA ALA A 811 -8.07 -36.58 29.42
C ALA A 811 -6.78 -36.59 28.60
N ASP A 812 -6.71 -37.47 27.61
CA ASP A 812 -5.67 -37.44 26.59
C ASP A 812 -6.11 -36.49 25.47
N VAL A 813 -5.25 -35.51 25.17
CA VAL A 813 -5.49 -34.44 24.20
C VAL A 813 -4.30 -34.35 23.23
N VAL A 814 -4.44 -33.55 22.17
CA VAL A 814 -3.42 -33.47 21.11
C VAL A 814 -3.13 -32.03 20.69
N ASN A 815 -1.86 -31.73 20.42
CA ASN A 815 -1.49 -30.67 19.49
C ASN A 815 -1.38 -31.25 18.07
N VAL A 816 -1.50 -30.41 17.05
CA VAL A 816 -1.32 -30.77 15.64
C VAL A 816 -0.15 -29.97 15.06
N ALA A 817 0.85 -30.64 14.49
CA ALA A 817 2.05 -30.00 13.97
C ALA A 817 2.41 -30.51 12.56
N GLY A 818 2.62 -29.57 11.63
CA GLY A 818 3.12 -29.79 10.29
C GLY A 818 4.40 -29.00 10.00
N LEU A 819 5.22 -29.48 9.08
CA LEU A 819 6.53 -28.96 8.73
C LEU A 819 6.60 -28.59 7.25
N LEU A 820 7.05 -27.37 6.97
CA LEU A 820 7.63 -26.99 5.70
C LEU A 820 9.17 -27.02 5.85
N PRO A 821 9.88 -27.96 5.19
CA PRO A 821 11.30 -28.18 5.42
C PRO A 821 12.17 -27.04 4.87
N GLY A 822 13.20 -26.67 5.63
CA GLY A 822 14.21 -25.71 5.22
C GLY A 822 15.22 -26.30 4.23
N THR A 823 15.77 -25.48 3.35
CA THR A 823 16.77 -25.91 2.36
C THR A 823 18.21 -25.77 2.81
N ASP A 824 18.50 -25.02 3.88
CA ASP A 824 19.86 -24.80 4.37
C ASP A 824 20.28 -25.92 5.36
N PRO A 825 21.26 -26.77 5.01
CA PRO A 825 21.72 -27.84 5.90
C PRO A 825 22.27 -27.33 7.23
N ALA A 826 22.81 -26.11 7.29
CA ALA A 826 23.35 -25.52 8.52
C ALA A 826 22.23 -25.16 9.52
N TRP A 827 21.00 -24.99 9.03
CA TRP A 827 19.84 -24.60 9.83
C TRP A 827 18.78 -25.68 9.90
N LYS A 828 19.13 -26.93 9.56
CA LYS A 828 18.22 -28.09 9.56
C LYS A 828 17.52 -28.36 10.90
N ASP A 829 18.12 -27.93 12.02
CA ASP A 829 17.57 -28.10 13.37
C ASP A 829 16.95 -26.79 13.91
N GLN A 830 16.98 -25.71 13.13
CA GLN A 830 16.38 -24.42 13.48
C GLN A 830 14.98 -24.31 12.89
N SER A 831 14.08 -23.62 13.60
CA SER A 831 12.72 -23.42 13.14
C SER A 831 12.18 -22.01 13.40
N VAL A 832 11.22 -21.61 12.57
CA VAL A 832 10.26 -20.55 12.86
C VAL A 832 8.93 -21.23 13.13
N VAL A 833 8.25 -20.85 14.21
CA VAL A 833 6.95 -21.45 14.58
C VAL A 833 5.82 -20.48 14.25
N VAL A 834 4.82 -20.95 13.51
CA VAL A 834 3.52 -20.29 13.37
C VAL A 834 2.54 -21.03 14.26
N VAL A 835 1.94 -20.35 15.24
CA VAL A 835 1.07 -20.98 16.25
C VAL A 835 -0.33 -20.39 16.25
N ALA A 836 -1.35 -21.25 16.43
CA ALA A 836 -2.75 -20.87 16.64
C ALA A 836 -3.47 -21.96 17.45
N HIS A 837 -4.33 -21.62 18.40
CA HIS A 837 -5.11 -22.64 19.12
C HIS A 837 -6.38 -23.02 18.36
N PHE A 838 -6.80 -24.29 18.47
CA PHE A 838 -8.01 -24.80 17.81
C PHE A 838 -9.12 -25.18 18.78
N ASP A 839 -8.86 -25.21 20.09
CA ASP A 839 -9.87 -25.40 21.13
C ASP A 839 -10.50 -24.07 21.57
N HIS A 840 -11.68 -24.13 22.18
CA HIS A 840 -12.30 -22.97 22.82
C HIS A 840 -13.11 -23.43 24.04
N LEU A 841 -14.01 -22.59 24.56
CA LEU A 841 -14.72 -22.84 25.82
C LEU A 841 -15.74 -23.98 25.80
N GLY A 842 -16.03 -24.59 24.64
CA GLY A 842 -17.06 -25.62 24.53
C GLY A 842 -18.43 -25.11 24.97
N ARG A 843 -18.92 -25.62 26.11
CA ARG A 843 -20.16 -25.16 26.76
C ARG A 843 -19.94 -24.14 27.88
N GLY A 844 -18.75 -23.54 27.97
CA GLY A 844 -18.41 -22.50 28.92
C GLY A 844 -17.36 -22.85 29.98
N TRP A 845 -16.48 -23.82 29.72
CA TRP A 845 -15.38 -24.17 30.63
C TRP A 845 -14.04 -23.74 29.99
N PRO A 846 -13.07 -23.21 30.75
CA PRO A 846 -13.06 -23.06 32.21
C PRO A 846 -13.70 -21.77 32.74
N ASP A 847 -13.91 -20.75 31.89
CA ASP A 847 -14.31 -19.40 32.30
C ASP A 847 -15.42 -18.81 31.41
N ALA A 848 -16.63 -19.39 31.42
CA ALA A 848 -17.79 -18.73 30.79
C ALA A 848 -18.19 -17.46 31.54
N ARG A 849 -18.56 -16.44 30.77
CA ARG A 849 -19.21 -15.24 31.31
C ARG A 849 -20.58 -15.58 31.89
N LYS A 850 -20.94 -14.92 32.99
CA LYS A 850 -22.24 -15.07 33.64
C LYS A 850 -23.41 -14.89 32.66
N GLY A 851 -24.31 -15.88 32.62
CA GLY A 851 -25.46 -15.96 31.71
C GLY A 851 -25.20 -16.73 30.41
N SER A 852 -23.96 -17.17 30.16
CA SER A 852 -23.58 -17.96 28.97
C SER A 852 -23.27 -19.43 29.30
N GLU A 853 -23.38 -19.83 30.57
CA GLU A 853 -23.08 -21.17 31.04
C GLU A 853 -23.98 -22.22 30.35
N GLY A 854 -23.38 -23.30 29.86
CA GLY A 854 -24.07 -24.39 29.16
C GLY A 854 -24.33 -24.12 27.67
N GLN A 855 -24.18 -22.87 27.21
CA GLN A 855 -24.32 -22.50 25.80
C GLN A 855 -23.04 -22.82 25.02
N VAL A 856 -23.19 -23.17 23.75
CA VAL A 856 -22.05 -23.41 22.85
C VAL A 856 -21.33 -22.10 22.56
N HIS A 857 -20.00 -22.09 22.72
CA HIS A 857 -19.12 -20.99 22.37
C HIS A 857 -18.39 -21.35 21.06
N PRO A 858 -18.82 -20.85 19.89
CA PRO A 858 -18.27 -21.31 18.62
C PRO A 858 -16.82 -20.89 18.37
N GLY A 859 -16.32 -19.81 18.99
CA GLY A 859 -14.92 -19.36 18.86
C GLY A 859 -14.53 -19.06 17.41
N ALA A 860 -15.43 -18.42 16.66
CA ALA A 860 -15.20 -18.15 15.24
C ALA A 860 -14.03 -17.16 15.05
N ASP A 861 -13.98 -16.11 15.85
CA ASP A 861 -12.89 -15.14 15.80
C ASP A 861 -11.77 -15.50 16.75
N ASP A 862 -12.12 -15.90 17.96
CA ASP A 862 -11.18 -16.24 19.04
C ASP A 862 -10.03 -17.10 18.50
N ASN A 863 -10.39 -18.22 17.85
CA ASN A 863 -9.39 -19.23 17.52
C ASN A 863 -9.55 -19.86 16.12
N ALA A 864 -10.78 -20.04 15.63
CA ALA A 864 -11.00 -20.58 14.27
C ALA A 864 -10.40 -19.66 13.19
N SER A 865 -10.40 -18.35 13.39
CA SER A 865 -9.79 -17.37 12.48
C SER A 865 -8.27 -17.56 12.35
N GLY A 866 -7.57 -17.78 13.47
CA GLY A 866 -6.12 -18.01 13.50
C GLY A 866 -5.72 -19.31 12.81
N VAL A 867 -6.46 -20.39 13.07
CA VAL A 867 -6.24 -21.69 12.39
C VAL A 867 -6.51 -21.58 10.88
N ALA A 868 -7.54 -20.83 10.46
CA ALA A 868 -7.81 -20.60 9.05
C ALA A 868 -6.65 -19.89 8.34
N VAL A 869 -6.06 -18.85 8.97
CA VAL A 869 -4.86 -18.18 8.46
C VAL A 869 -3.67 -19.14 8.39
N LEU A 870 -3.44 -19.91 9.45
CA LEU A 870 -2.35 -20.88 9.54
C LEU A 870 -2.41 -21.92 8.40
N LEU A 871 -3.59 -22.47 8.12
CA LEU A 871 -3.80 -23.47 7.07
C LEU A 871 -3.63 -22.88 5.66
N GLU A 872 -4.16 -21.68 5.41
CA GLU A 872 -4.01 -21.03 4.11
C GLU A 872 -2.60 -20.50 3.89
N LEU A 873 -1.89 -20.10 4.95
CA LEU A 873 -0.46 -19.80 4.92
C LEU A 873 0.36 -21.01 4.49
N ALA A 874 0.12 -22.17 5.12
CA ALA A 874 0.78 -23.42 4.73
C ALA A 874 0.56 -23.75 3.25
N ARG A 875 -0.67 -23.59 2.76
CA ARG A 875 -1.02 -23.85 1.36
C ARG A 875 -0.32 -22.88 0.40
N ALA A 876 -0.24 -21.60 0.75
CA ALA A 876 0.40 -20.57 -0.05
C ALA A 876 1.94 -20.71 -0.08
N MET A 877 2.53 -21.25 0.99
CA MET A 877 3.97 -21.44 1.11
C MET A 877 4.47 -22.82 0.66
N LYS A 878 3.59 -23.72 0.19
CA LYS A 878 3.96 -25.12 -0.11
C LYS A 878 5.12 -25.27 -1.11
N ASP A 879 5.21 -24.35 -2.06
CA ASP A 879 6.22 -24.34 -3.13
C ASP A 879 7.40 -23.41 -2.78
N GLU A 880 7.32 -22.71 -1.64
CA GLU A 880 8.44 -21.91 -1.14
C GLU A 880 9.55 -22.81 -0.63
N LYS A 881 10.79 -22.32 -0.78
CA LYS A 881 12.01 -23.00 -0.35
C LYS A 881 12.67 -22.18 0.75
N PRO A 882 12.07 -22.12 1.95
CA PRO A 882 12.64 -21.35 3.04
C PRO A 882 14.00 -21.91 3.42
N LYS A 883 14.92 -21.07 3.91
CA LYS A 883 16.23 -21.54 4.35
C LYS A 883 16.13 -22.32 5.66
N ARG A 884 15.31 -21.84 6.61
CA ARG A 884 14.94 -22.54 7.86
C ARG A 884 13.65 -23.32 7.73
N ASN A 885 13.47 -24.30 8.61
CA ASN A 885 12.18 -24.97 8.77
C ASN A 885 11.11 -23.99 9.24
N VAL A 886 9.89 -24.15 8.73
CA VAL A 886 8.70 -23.49 9.25
C VAL A 886 7.77 -24.55 9.82
N VAL A 887 7.50 -24.46 11.13
CA VAL A 887 6.59 -25.34 11.84
C VAL A 887 5.24 -24.66 11.95
N PHE A 888 4.21 -25.29 11.40
CA PHE A 888 2.82 -24.90 11.55
C PHE A 888 2.23 -25.68 12.71
N LEU A 889 2.04 -25.02 13.84
CA LEU A 889 1.63 -25.63 15.10
C LEU A 889 0.22 -25.17 15.47
N SER A 890 -0.72 -26.10 15.58
CA SER A 890 -2.04 -25.84 16.14
C SER A 890 -2.18 -26.51 17.51
N VAL A 891 -2.43 -25.73 18.55
CA VAL A 891 -2.41 -26.20 19.94
C VAL A 891 -3.80 -26.28 20.58
N THR A 892 -3.91 -27.05 21.66
CA THR A 892 -5.12 -27.15 22.50
C THR A 892 -4.87 -26.62 23.91
N GLY A 893 -5.91 -26.22 24.63
CA GLY A 893 -5.91 -25.83 26.03
C GLY A 893 -5.39 -24.42 26.31
N GLU A 894 -5.53 -23.48 25.37
CA GLU A 894 -5.17 -22.06 25.57
C GLU A 894 -5.94 -21.49 26.76
N GLU A 895 -7.27 -21.62 26.72
CA GLU A 895 -8.21 -21.12 27.72
C GLU A 895 -8.04 -21.77 29.09
N ALA A 896 -7.51 -22.99 29.10
CA ALA A 896 -7.17 -23.77 30.29
C ALA A 896 -5.77 -23.48 30.84
N GLY A 897 -5.14 -22.39 30.38
CA GLY A 897 -3.84 -21.93 30.85
C GLY A 897 -2.68 -22.35 29.94
N ARG A 898 -2.86 -22.29 28.62
CA ARG A 898 -1.84 -22.54 27.59
C ARG A 898 -1.23 -23.94 27.63
N LEU A 899 -2.04 -24.96 27.89
CA LEU A 899 -1.55 -26.31 28.16
C LEU A 899 -0.78 -26.89 26.97
N GLY A 900 -1.29 -26.72 25.75
CA GLY A 900 -0.69 -27.23 24.52
C GLY A 900 0.60 -26.52 24.12
N SER A 901 0.64 -25.18 24.15
CA SER A 901 1.87 -24.44 23.85
C SER A 901 2.94 -24.65 24.93
N LYS A 902 2.58 -24.70 26.23
CA LYS A 902 3.50 -25.12 27.30
C LYS A 902 4.05 -26.52 27.05
N ARG A 903 3.20 -27.46 26.64
CA ARG A 903 3.63 -28.83 26.30
C ARG A 903 4.61 -28.84 25.14
N TRP A 904 4.35 -28.07 24.08
CA TRP A 904 5.23 -27.99 22.91
C TRP A 904 6.62 -27.48 23.28
N VAL A 905 6.68 -26.41 24.08
CA VAL A 905 7.93 -25.72 24.42
C VAL A 905 8.74 -26.48 25.48
N ALA A 906 8.09 -27.15 26.44
CA ALA A 906 8.75 -27.91 27.51
C ALA A 906 8.98 -29.40 27.18
N GLY A 907 8.26 -29.95 26.21
CA GLY A 907 8.28 -31.38 25.88
C GLY A 907 9.35 -31.79 24.87
N PRO A 908 9.62 -33.10 24.72
CA PRO A 908 10.36 -33.59 23.57
C PRO A 908 9.58 -33.23 22.30
N SER A 909 10.24 -32.51 21.40
CA SER A 909 9.73 -32.13 20.08
C SER A 909 10.83 -32.40 19.05
N PRO A 910 10.49 -32.81 17.82
CA PRO A 910 11.44 -32.83 16.72
C PRO A 910 12.13 -31.48 16.48
N PHE A 911 11.50 -30.38 16.95
CA PHE A 911 11.98 -29.02 16.85
C PHE A 911 12.13 -28.41 18.26
N PRO A 912 13.29 -28.56 18.91
CA PRO A 912 13.46 -28.14 20.29
C PRO A 912 13.36 -26.62 20.45
N ALA A 913 12.75 -26.18 21.55
CA ALA A 913 12.60 -24.79 21.93
C ALA A 913 13.92 -23.99 21.81
N ALA A 914 15.02 -24.55 22.29
CA ALA A 914 16.36 -23.94 22.25
C ALA A 914 16.91 -23.66 20.82
N ARG A 915 16.28 -24.20 19.78
CA ARG A 915 16.65 -23.99 18.37
C ARG A 915 15.55 -23.29 17.58
N THR A 916 14.50 -22.84 18.25
CA THR A 916 13.45 -22.01 17.64
C THR A 916 13.93 -20.57 17.58
N LEU A 917 13.97 -19.99 16.37
CA LEU A 917 14.39 -18.61 16.16
C LEU A 917 13.37 -17.62 16.71
N ALA A 918 12.08 -17.84 16.39
CA ALA A 918 10.97 -17.04 16.86
C ALA A 918 9.63 -17.76 16.68
N ALA A 919 8.59 -17.27 17.36
CA ALA A 919 7.21 -17.70 17.15
C ALA A 919 6.28 -16.54 16.76
N VAL A 920 5.37 -16.80 15.82
CA VAL A 920 4.31 -15.88 15.38
C VAL A 920 2.96 -16.52 15.72
N ASN A 921 2.23 -15.93 16.64
CA ASN A 921 0.94 -16.41 17.12
C ASN A 921 -0.22 -15.70 16.45
N LEU A 922 -1.25 -16.46 16.08
CA LEU A 922 -2.47 -16.00 15.41
C LEU A 922 -3.66 -16.26 16.33
N ASP A 923 -4.17 -15.20 16.95
CA ASP A 923 -5.24 -15.28 17.93
C ASP A 923 -6.12 -14.02 17.82
N THR A 924 -7.43 -14.22 17.64
CA THR A 924 -8.42 -13.17 17.42
C THR A 924 -8.07 -12.26 16.22
N VAL A 925 -8.01 -12.87 15.03
CA VAL A 925 -7.48 -12.24 13.79
C VAL A 925 -8.50 -12.02 12.67
N GLY A 926 -9.78 -12.24 12.90
CA GLY A 926 -10.85 -12.16 11.90
C GLY A 926 -11.72 -10.92 11.98
N ARG A 927 -11.34 -9.85 12.71
CA ARG A 927 -12.14 -8.62 12.86
C ARG A 927 -11.41 -7.34 12.45
N LEU A 928 -10.45 -7.43 11.53
CA LEU A 928 -9.58 -6.30 11.14
C LEU A 928 -10.36 -5.08 10.61
N GLY A 929 -11.34 -5.26 9.73
CA GLY A 929 -12.09 -4.17 9.10
C GLY A 929 -11.18 -3.16 8.41
N THR A 930 -11.31 -1.89 8.81
CA THR A 930 -10.42 -0.78 8.41
C THR A 930 -9.39 -0.42 9.48
N GLY A 931 -9.30 -1.23 10.55
CA GLY A 931 -8.36 -1.03 11.65
C GLY A 931 -6.92 -1.37 11.27
N LYS A 932 -5.99 -1.15 12.21
CA LYS A 932 -4.59 -1.55 12.08
C LYS A 932 -4.38 -2.91 12.72
N LEU A 933 -3.64 -3.79 12.06
CA LEU A 933 -3.26 -5.08 12.64
C LEU A 933 -2.26 -4.86 13.78
N GLN A 934 -2.64 -5.23 15.01
CA GLN A 934 -1.78 -5.07 16.16
C GLN A 934 -0.80 -6.25 16.23
N VAL A 935 0.48 -5.96 16.47
CA VAL A 935 1.52 -6.97 16.67
C VAL A 935 2.03 -6.80 18.10
N LEU A 936 1.51 -7.63 19.00
CA LEU A 936 1.83 -7.62 20.42
C LEU A 936 3.13 -8.39 20.69
N GLY A 937 3.86 -8.02 21.73
CA GLY A 937 5.12 -8.66 22.11
C GLY A 937 6.32 -8.25 21.26
N THR A 938 6.26 -7.11 20.54
CA THR A 938 7.40 -6.65 19.72
C THR A 938 8.61 -6.26 20.56
N GLY A 939 8.48 -6.13 21.88
CA GLY A 939 9.58 -5.92 22.81
C GLY A 939 10.39 -7.18 23.12
N THR A 940 10.00 -8.35 22.60
CA THR A 940 10.73 -9.61 22.85
C THR A 940 12.06 -9.72 22.09
N ALA A 941 12.24 -8.93 21.03
CA ALA A 941 13.49 -8.78 20.30
C ALA A 941 13.59 -7.43 19.57
N GLY A 942 14.80 -6.88 19.45
CA GLY A 942 15.04 -5.55 18.86
C GLY A 942 14.60 -5.42 17.39
N GLU A 943 14.60 -6.51 16.62
CA GLU A 943 14.32 -6.47 15.19
C GLU A 943 12.83 -6.49 14.83
N TRP A 944 11.93 -6.80 15.78
CA TRP A 944 10.49 -6.89 15.48
C TRP A 944 9.92 -5.59 14.93
N ILE A 945 10.34 -4.44 15.45
CA ILE A 945 9.86 -3.14 14.95
C ILE A 945 10.21 -2.95 13.47
N HIS A 946 11.37 -3.43 13.04
CA HIS A 946 11.80 -3.37 11.64
C HIS A 946 11.06 -4.38 10.77
N ALA A 947 10.86 -5.60 11.27
CA ALA A 947 10.09 -6.63 10.57
C ALA A 947 8.64 -6.19 10.34
N VAL A 948 7.97 -5.65 11.36
CA VAL A 948 6.58 -5.17 11.29
C VAL A 948 6.45 -3.96 10.36
N ARG A 949 7.37 -3.00 10.43
CA ARG A 949 7.40 -1.85 9.48
C ARG A 949 7.66 -2.32 8.05
N GLY A 950 8.56 -3.29 7.87
CA GLY A 950 8.84 -3.90 6.58
C GLY A 950 7.60 -4.58 5.99
N ALA A 951 6.91 -5.40 6.79
CA ALA A 951 5.68 -6.06 6.38
C ALA A 951 4.56 -5.06 6.06
N THR A 952 4.38 -4.01 6.87
CA THR A 952 3.43 -2.91 6.59
C THR A 952 3.70 -2.30 5.22
N TRP A 953 4.98 -2.02 4.94
CA TRP A 953 5.39 -1.38 3.70
C TRP A 953 5.15 -2.27 2.47
N VAL A 954 5.57 -3.54 2.57
CA VAL A 954 5.47 -4.50 1.46
C VAL A 954 4.02 -4.84 1.17
N THR A 955 3.22 -5.10 2.21
CA THR A 955 1.83 -5.55 2.05
C THR A 955 0.85 -4.40 1.83
N GLY A 956 1.19 -3.18 2.27
CA GLY A 956 0.26 -2.05 2.32
C GLY A 956 -0.83 -2.19 3.40
N VAL A 957 -0.77 -3.23 4.24
CA VAL A 957 -1.67 -3.41 5.39
C VAL A 957 -1.10 -2.62 6.55
N GLU A 958 -1.86 -1.64 7.05
CA GLU A 958 -1.46 -0.84 8.19
C GLU A 958 -1.34 -1.73 9.44
N THR A 959 -0.19 -1.67 10.10
CA THR A 959 0.06 -2.40 11.36
C THR A 959 0.44 -1.45 12.49
N LYS A 960 0.35 -1.94 13.72
CA LYS A 960 0.83 -1.26 14.91
C LYS A 960 1.66 -2.22 15.76
N ALA A 961 2.94 -1.91 15.94
CA ALA A 961 3.81 -2.63 16.84
C ALA A 961 3.49 -2.23 18.30
N VAL A 962 3.32 -3.23 19.17
CA VAL A 962 3.02 -3.05 20.59
C VAL A 962 4.07 -3.85 21.38
N PRO A 963 5.01 -3.18 22.09
CA PRO A 963 6.11 -3.85 22.77
C PRO A 963 5.66 -4.86 23.84
N GLU A 964 4.56 -4.56 24.53
CA GLU A 964 4.03 -5.33 25.64
C GLU A 964 3.53 -6.72 25.22
N THR A 965 3.75 -7.70 26.10
CA THR A 965 3.13 -9.03 25.99
C THR A 965 1.86 -9.05 26.84
N LEU A 966 0.78 -9.62 26.31
CA LEU A 966 -0.43 -9.87 27.08
C LEU A 966 -0.37 -11.27 27.68
N GLU A 967 -0.58 -11.39 28.99
CA GLU A 967 -0.29 -12.61 29.77
C GLU A 967 -1.17 -13.83 29.46
N SER A 968 -2.12 -13.79 28.52
CA SER A 968 -3.10 -14.87 28.30
C SER A 968 -2.78 -15.80 27.11
N SER A 969 -2.23 -15.30 26.00
CA SER A 969 -2.19 -16.07 24.74
C SER A 969 -0.93 -16.94 24.54
N ASP A 970 -0.97 -17.88 23.59
CA ASP A 970 0.04 -18.93 23.39
C ASP A 970 1.48 -18.44 23.13
N HIS A 971 1.64 -17.27 22.50
CA HIS A 971 2.97 -16.67 22.29
C HIS A 971 3.76 -16.51 23.61
N VAL A 972 3.06 -16.30 24.73
CA VAL A 972 3.69 -16.12 26.04
C VAL A 972 4.46 -17.37 26.47
N SER A 973 4.00 -18.58 26.12
CA SER A 973 4.73 -19.80 26.47
C SER A 973 6.07 -19.91 25.75
N PHE A 974 6.22 -19.31 24.57
CA PHE A 974 7.50 -19.15 23.89
C PHE A 974 8.37 -18.10 24.57
N VAL A 975 7.80 -16.94 24.92
CA VAL A 975 8.51 -15.87 25.65
C VAL A 975 9.03 -16.37 27.00
N GLU A 976 8.23 -17.13 27.75
CA GLU A 976 8.61 -17.72 29.03
C GLU A 976 9.77 -18.71 28.92
N ALA A 977 9.97 -19.31 27.75
CA ALA A 977 11.10 -20.17 27.43
C ALA A 977 12.29 -19.44 26.78
N GLY A 978 12.25 -18.11 26.72
CA GLY A 978 13.31 -17.28 26.15
C GLY A 978 13.31 -17.19 24.61
N ILE A 979 12.22 -17.63 23.95
CA ILE A 979 12.06 -17.54 22.50
C ILE A 979 11.32 -16.23 22.18
N PRO A 980 11.88 -15.35 21.32
CA PRO A 980 11.15 -14.17 20.84
C PRO A 980 9.84 -14.56 20.19
N ALA A 981 8.73 -13.95 20.62
CA ALA A 981 7.43 -14.27 20.06
C ALA A 981 6.51 -13.04 20.04
N VAL A 982 5.65 -13.01 19.03
CA VAL A 982 4.62 -11.98 18.84
C VAL A 982 3.25 -12.59 18.65
N GLN A 983 2.20 -11.84 18.99
CA GLN A 983 0.82 -12.16 18.63
C GLN A 983 0.29 -11.14 17.62
N LEU A 984 -0.28 -11.63 16.54
CA LEU A 984 -1.09 -10.84 15.61
C LEU A 984 -2.52 -10.79 16.17
N PHE A 985 -3.06 -9.59 16.30
CA PHE A 985 -4.34 -9.33 16.96
C PHE A 985 -5.13 -8.24 16.25
N THR A 986 -6.42 -8.46 16.01
CA THR A 986 -7.28 -7.49 15.29
C THR A 986 -8.02 -6.49 16.17
N GLY A 987 -7.78 -6.54 17.49
CA GLY A 987 -8.42 -5.66 18.46
C GLY A 987 -9.60 -6.32 19.17
N PRO A 988 -10.03 -5.77 20.31
CA PRO A 988 -11.11 -6.35 21.10
C PRO A 988 -12.48 -6.11 20.45
N HIS A 989 -13.42 -7.04 20.67
CA HIS A 989 -14.82 -6.86 20.28
C HIS A 989 -15.78 -7.46 21.33
N ALA A 990 -17.05 -7.06 21.27
CA ALA A 990 -18.05 -7.42 22.28
C ALA A 990 -18.38 -8.93 22.33
N ASP A 991 -18.17 -9.64 21.23
CA ASP A 991 -18.45 -11.08 21.09
C ASP A 991 -17.38 -12.00 21.70
N TYR A 992 -16.22 -11.48 22.12
CA TYR A 992 -15.10 -12.30 22.65
C TYR A 992 -15.53 -13.18 23.84
N HIS A 993 -15.22 -14.48 23.79
CA HIS A 993 -15.65 -15.50 24.77
C HIS A 993 -17.18 -15.53 24.99
N ARG A 994 -17.97 -15.43 23.92
CA ARG A 994 -19.43 -15.52 24.00
C ARG A 994 -20.01 -16.46 22.95
N PRO A 995 -21.22 -17.01 23.17
CA PRO A 995 -21.96 -17.76 22.15
C PRO A 995 -22.22 -16.99 20.85
N SER A 996 -22.13 -15.66 20.90
CA SER A 996 -22.33 -14.78 19.74
C SER A 996 -21.09 -14.63 18.85
N ASP A 997 -19.94 -15.20 19.22
CA ASP A 997 -18.75 -15.26 18.37
C ASP A 997 -18.94 -16.33 17.27
N SER A 998 -19.37 -15.88 16.10
CA SER A 998 -19.98 -16.71 15.06
C SER A 998 -19.39 -16.39 13.69
N ALA A 999 -19.36 -17.40 12.80
CA ALA A 999 -18.65 -17.34 11.53
C ALA A 999 -19.17 -16.24 10.60
N GLU A 1000 -20.45 -15.89 10.67
CA GLU A 1000 -21.10 -14.86 9.84
C GLU A 1000 -20.55 -13.47 10.11
N LYS A 1001 -19.91 -13.27 11.26
CA LYS A 1001 -19.40 -11.97 11.67
C LYS A 1001 -17.92 -11.75 11.35
N ILE A 1002 -17.25 -12.76 10.78
CA ILE A 1002 -15.83 -12.67 10.42
C ILE A 1002 -15.65 -11.79 9.19
N ASP A 1003 -14.71 -10.85 9.28
CA ASP A 1003 -14.20 -10.08 8.16
C ASP A 1003 -13.17 -10.91 7.39
N VAL A 1004 -13.67 -11.68 6.42
CA VAL A 1004 -12.86 -12.58 5.59
C VAL A 1004 -11.83 -11.80 4.75
N ALA A 1005 -12.15 -10.58 4.32
CA ALA A 1005 -11.22 -9.73 3.58
C ALA A 1005 -10.09 -9.24 4.50
N GLY A 1006 -10.43 -8.86 5.73
CA GLY A 1006 -9.47 -8.57 6.80
C GLY A 1006 -8.56 -9.76 7.12
N LEU A 1007 -9.13 -10.96 7.20
CA LEU A 1007 -8.38 -12.20 7.48
C LEU A 1007 -7.33 -12.50 6.39
N ALA A 1008 -7.66 -12.23 5.12
CA ALA A 1008 -6.70 -12.34 4.01
C ALA A 1008 -5.55 -11.32 4.11
N LYS A 1009 -5.82 -10.11 4.63
CA LYS A 1009 -4.78 -9.11 4.92
C LYS A 1009 -3.86 -9.59 6.05
N VAL A 1010 -4.42 -10.17 7.12
CA VAL A 1010 -3.62 -10.77 8.21
C VAL A 1010 -2.72 -11.88 7.67
N ALA A 1011 -3.27 -12.78 6.84
CA ALA A 1011 -2.47 -13.85 6.22
C ALA A 1011 -1.30 -13.30 5.39
N THR A 1012 -1.52 -12.19 4.68
CA THR A 1012 -0.48 -11.50 3.89
C THR A 1012 0.63 -10.94 4.77
N VAL A 1013 0.30 -10.27 5.88
CA VAL A 1013 1.30 -9.78 6.85
C VAL A 1013 2.04 -10.95 7.50
N THR A 1014 1.32 -12.00 7.89
CA THR A 1014 1.89 -13.19 8.52
C THR A 1014 2.91 -13.86 7.60
N LYS A 1015 2.58 -13.99 6.32
CA LYS A 1015 3.48 -14.53 5.31
C LYS A 1015 4.79 -13.76 5.23
N GLU A 1016 4.73 -12.42 5.12
CA GLU A 1016 5.93 -11.60 5.05
C GLU A 1016 6.81 -11.73 6.30
N LEU A 1017 6.21 -11.75 7.50
CA LEU A 1017 6.94 -11.95 8.74
C LEU A 1017 7.63 -13.32 8.79
N VAL A 1018 6.91 -14.39 8.44
CA VAL A 1018 7.42 -15.77 8.48
C VAL A 1018 8.51 -15.99 7.43
N SER A 1019 8.30 -15.54 6.19
CA SER A 1019 9.31 -15.66 5.12
C SER A 1019 10.57 -14.84 5.46
N TRP A 1020 10.42 -13.65 6.07
CA TRP A 1020 11.56 -12.87 6.55
C TRP A 1020 12.35 -13.61 7.64
N LEU A 1021 11.69 -14.14 8.67
CA LEU A 1021 12.32 -14.93 9.73
C LEU A 1021 13.02 -16.17 9.16
N ALA A 1022 12.35 -16.89 8.27
CA ALA A 1022 12.85 -18.12 7.70
C ALA A 1022 14.06 -17.92 6.78
N GLY A 1023 14.23 -16.72 6.20
CA GLY A 1023 15.34 -16.34 5.33
C GLY A 1023 16.50 -15.61 6.00
N ARG A 1024 16.30 -15.05 7.21
CA ARG A 1024 17.27 -14.17 7.91
C ARG A 1024 18.55 -14.91 8.33
N ALA A 1025 19.74 -14.43 7.98
CA ALA A 1025 20.96 -15.12 8.42
C ALA A 1025 21.32 -14.84 9.88
N GLU A 1026 21.11 -13.60 10.30
CA GLU A 1026 21.46 -13.10 11.62
C GLU A 1026 20.47 -13.58 12.68
N PRO A 1027 20.92 -13.86 13.92
CA PRO A 1027 20.01 -14.11 15.02
C PRO A 1027 19.14 -12.89 15.34
N LEU A 1028 18.09 -13.10 16.13
CA LEU A 1028 17.35 -12.00 16.76
C LEU A 1028 18.06 -11.56 18.03
N THR A 1029 18.03 -10.26 18.29
CA THR A 1029 18.55 -9.67 19.53
C THR A 1029 17.48 -9.81 20.62
N VAL A 1030 17.51 -10.93 21.35
CA VAL A 1030 16.52 -11.27 22.38
C VAL A 1030 16.56 -10.23 23.51
N SER A 1031 15.41 -9.63 23.81
CA SER A 1031 15.25 -8.60 24.85
C SER A 1031 14.37 -9.08 26.02
N ILE A 1032 14.14 -10.39 26.11
CA ILE A 1032 13.37 -11.02 27.18
C ILE A 1032 14.18 -11.00 28.47
N ALA A 1033 13.64 -10.39 29.54
CA ALA A 1033 14.30 -10.36 30.84
C ALA A 1033 14.46 -11.79 31.41
N PRO A 1034 15.66 -12.22 31.82
CA PRO A 1034 15.85 -13.53 32.40
C PRO A 1034 15.12 -13.65 33.75
N LYS A 1035 14.29 -14.68 33.92
CA LYS A 1035 13.79 -15.08 35.24
C LYS A 1035 14.94 -15.69 36.06
N THR A 1036 15.72 -14.82 36.71
CA THR A 1036 16.64 -15.03 37.86
C THR A 1036 17.69 -16.17 37.83
N ALA A 1037 18.95 -15.74 38.05
CA ALA A 1037 20.13 -16.36 38.65
C ALA A 1037 20.14 -17.84 39.12
N PRO A 1038 21.31 -18.54 39.02
CA PRO A 1038 21.48 -19.90 39.52
C PRO A 1038 21.40 -19.94 41.06
N GLY A 1039 20.38 -20.60 41.61
CA GLY A 1039 20.26 -20.86 43.04
C GLY A 1039 18.86 -20.83 43.65
N ALA A 1040 17.82 -20.42 42.93
CA ALA A 1040 16.43 -20.56 43.40
C ALA A 1040 15.91 -21.99 43.10
N PRO A 1041 15.24 -22.66 44.06
CA PRO A 1041 14.74 -24.01 43.83
C PRO A 1041 13.72 -24.03 42.69
N ALA A 1042 13.89 -24.98 41.77
CA ALA A 1042 13.00 -25.21 40.65
C ALA A 1042 11.54 -25.26 41.12
N SER A 1043 10.64 -24.55 40.41
CA SER A 1043 9.22 -24.85 40.49
C SER A 1043 9.01 -26.33 40.19
N PRO A 1044 8.19 -27.07 40.96
CA PRO A 1044 8.22 -28.51 40.93
C PRO A 1044 7.80 -29.04 39.57
N ALA A 1045 8.52 -30.07 39.13
CA ALA A 1045 8.11 -30.94 38.03
C ALA A 1045 6.67 -31.42 38.24
N VAL A 1046 5.93 -31.56 37.12
CA VAL A 1046 4.68 -32.34 37.08
C VAL A 1046 4.97 -33.71 37.71
N PRO A 1047 4.19 -34.18 38.70
CA PRO A 1047 4.48 -35.43 39.38
C PRO A 1047 4.40 -36.61 38.41
N VAL A 1048 5.43 -37.44 38.41
CA VAL A 1048 5.38 -38.80 37.88
C VAL A 1048 4.36 -39.60 38.71
N ALA A 1049 3.52 -40.37 38.05
CA ALA A 1049 2.46 -41.18 38.66
C ALA A 1049 2.99 -42.03 39.84
N GLY A 1050 2.38 -41.87 41.03
CA GLY A 1050 2.60 -42.80 42.15
C GLY A 1050 2.70 -42.24 43.58
N SER A 1051 2.44 -40.95 43.86
CA SER A 1051 2.44 -40.45 45.25
C SER A 1051 1.16 -39.66 45.60
N PRO A 1052 0.60 -39.82 46.82
CA PRO A 1052 -0.61 -39.08 47.21
C PRO A 1052 -0.28 -37.59 47.38
N VAL A 1053 -1.03 -36.73 46.70
CA VAL A 1053 -0.97 -35.28 46.85
C VAL A 1053 -1.69 -34.87 48.16
N PRO A 1054 -1.09 -34.06 49.04
CA PRO A 1054 -1.81 -33.49 50.17
C PRO A 1054 -2.90 -32.54 49.66
N ALA A 1055 -4.13 -32.70 50.13
CA ALA A 1055 -5.22 -31.78 49.84
C ALA A 1055 -4.87 -30.37 50.38
N GLY A 1056 -4.62 -29.39 49.50
CA GLY A 1056 -4.47 -28.00 49.95
C GLY A 1056 -3.77 -26.97 49.06
N SER A 1057 -3.26 -27.26 47.86
CA SER A 1057 -2.69 -26.18 47.01
C SER A 1057 -3.78 -25.44 46.22
N ALA A 1058 -4.11 -24.22 46.67
CA ALA A 1058 -5.00 -23.32 45.96
C ALA A 1058 -4.37 -22.86 44.64
N ALA A 1059 -5.16 -22.87 43.56
CA ALA A 1059 -4.81 -22.24 42.29
C ALA A 1059 -4.57 -20.72 42.49
N PRO A 1060 -3.71 -20.07 41.67
CA PRO A 1060 -3.58 -18.62 41.70
C PRO A 1060 -4.95 -17.94 41.51
N PRO A 1061 -5.23 -16.82 42.18
CA PRO A 1061 -6.56 -16.21 42.17
C PRO A 1061 -6.93 -15.73 40.76
N ALA A 1062 -7.96 -16.35 40.18
CA ALA A 1062 -8.59 -15.88 38.95
C ALA A 1062 -9.36 -14.58 39.20
N ARG A 1063 -9.45 -13.71 38.19
CA ARG A 1063 -10.19 -12.45 38.28
C ARG A 1063 -11.69 -12.74 38.42
N ARG A 1064 -12.25 -12.46 39.60
CA ARG A 1064 -13.67 -12.74 39.93
C ARG A 1064 -14.65 -11.63 39.56
N VAL A 1065 -14.13 -10.46 39.19
CA VAL A 1065 -14.92 -9.23 38.97
C VAL A 1065 -14.79 -8.71 37.55
N SER A 1066 -15.90 -8.20 37.01
CA SER A 1066 -15.95 -7.47 35.76
C SER A 1066 -16.05 -5.96 36.02
N PHE A 1067 -15.18 -5.20 35.35
CA PHE A 1067 -15.24 -3.75 35.31
C PHE A 1067 -16.11 -3.27 34.13
N GLY A 1068 -16.13 -4.03 33.02
CA GLY A 1068 -16.99 -3.74 31.87
C GLY A 1068 -16.39 -2.90 30.76
N THR A 1069 -15.07 -2.68 30.75
CA THR A 1069 -14.35 -1.97 29.69
C THR A 1069 -13.59 -2.92 28.76
N MET A 1070 -13.42 -2.47 27.52
CA MET A 1070 -12.49 -3.02 26.54
C MET A 1070 -11.32 -2.04 26.44
N PRO A 1071 -10.10 -2.44 26.83
CA PRO A 1071 -8.95 -1.54 26.80
C PRO A 1071 -8.46 -1.32 25.37
N ASP A 1072 -7.96 -0.11 25.11
CA ASP A 1072 -7.13 0.19 23.95
C ASP A 1072 -5.73 -0.37 24.22
N PHE A 1073 -5.47 -1.57 23.69
CA PHE A 1073 -4.18 -2.27 23.86
C PHE A 1073 -2.99 -1.53 23.23
N SER A 1074 -3.28 -0.50 22.48
CA SER A 1074 -2.33 0.26 21.71
C SER A 1074 -2.01 1.62 22.37
N PHE A 1075 -2.63 1.91 23.51
CA PHE A 1075 -2.44 3.14 24.25
C PHE A 1075 -1.05 3.20 24.91
N GLU A 1076 -0.32 4.27 24.62
CA GLU A 1076 0.97 4.58 25.23
C GLU A 1076 0.79 5.73 26.23
N GLY A 1077 1.01 5.45 27.52
CA GLY A 1077 0.87 6.43 28.60
C GLY A 1077 0.44 5.79 29.92
N PRO A 1078 0.50 6.55 31.04
CA PRO A 1078 0.04 6.05 32.32
C PRO A 1078 -1.48 5.83 32.29
N GLY A 1079 -1.93 4.65 32.72
CA GLY A 1079 -3.34 4.29 32.81
C GLY A 1079 -3.79 3.24 31.81
N VAL A 1080 -5.12 3.03 31.76
CA VAL A 1080 -5.78 2.15 30.80
C VAL A 1080 -6.81 2.94 30.02
N LYS A 1081 -6.52 3.23 28.75
CA LYS A 1081 -7.48 3.85 27.87
C LYS A 1081 -8.58 2.87 27.49
N VAL A 1082 -9.82 3.34 27.51
CA VAL A 1082 -11.01 2.58 27.18
C VAL A 1082 -11.29 2.74 25.70
N GLU A 1083 -11.15 1.65 24.94
CA GLU A 1083 -11.53 1.60 23.52
C GLU A 1083 -13.04 1.38 23.37
N GLY A 1084 -13.61 0.54 24.22
CA GLY A 1084 -15.02 0.19 24.20
C GLY A 1084 -15.58 -0.04 25.60
N VAL A 1085 -16.89 0.08 25.72
CA VAL A 1085 -17.61 -0.22 26.95
C VAL A 1085 -18.63 -1.31 26.64
N VAL A 1086 -18.65 -2.36 27.45
CA VAL A 1086 -19.57 -3.46 27.27
C VAL A 1086 -20.98 -2.98 27.65
N PRO A 1087 -22.00 -3.15 26.78
CA PRO A 1087 -23.37 -2.78 27.12
C PRO A 1087 -23.88 -3.50 28.38
N GLY A 1088 -24.57 -2.77 29.25
CA GLY A 1088 -25.12 -3.24 30.52
C GLY A 1088 -24.10 -3.41 31.65
N SER A 1089 -22.82 -3.10 31.41
CA SER A 1089 -21.72 -3.35 32.35
C SER A 1089 -21.58 -2.30 33.45
N PRO A 1090 -20.79 -2.55 34.51
CA PRO A 1090 -20.51 -1.55 35.55
C PRO A 1090 -19.95 -0.24 35.01
N ALA A 1091 -19.04 -0.32 34.06
CA ALA A 1091 -18.44 0.83 33.40
C ALA A 1091 -19.49 1.70 32.69
N GLU A 1092 -20.41 1.09 31.92
CA GLU A 1092 -21.48 1.84 31.25
C GLU A 1092 -22.39 2.53 32.27
N LYS A 1093 -22.80 1.79 33.32
CA LYS A 1093 -23.65 2.31 34.41
C LYS A 1093 -22.97 3.45 35.17
N ALA A 1094 -21.65 3.41 35.32
CA ALA A 1094 -20.84 4.46 35.92
C ALA A 1094 -20.54 5.63 34.97
N GLY A 1095 -21.02 5.58 33.72
CA GLY A 1095 -20.83 6.63 32.74
C GLY A 1095 -19.43 6.70 32.13
N VAL A 1096 -18.65 5.61 32.22
CA VAL A 1096 -17.39 5.44 31.48
C VAL A 1096 -17.71 5.42 29.98
N LYS A 1097 -16.87 6.07 29.17
CA LYS A 1097 -17.04 6.20 27.72
C LYS A 1097 -15.77 5.74 26.99
N PRO A 1098 -15.90 5.30 25.73
CA PRO A 1098 -14.76 5.21 24.83
C PRO A 1098 -13.95 6.52 24.83
N GLY A 1099 -12.63 6.41 24.94
CA GLY A 1099 -11.70 7.53 25.03
C GLY A 1099 -11.26 7.90 26.45
N ASP A 1100 -11.95 7.43 27.50
CA ASP A 1100 -11.52 7.66 28.89
C ASP A 1100 -10.22 6.90 29.20
N VAL A 1101 -9.38 7.44 30.08
CA VAL A 1101 -8.19 6.75 30.61
C VAL A 1101 -8.35 6.49 32.10
N VAL A 1102 -8.41 5.22 32.51
CA VAL A 1102 -8.41 4.83 33.92
C VAL A 1102 -7.03 5.06 34.51
N LEU A 1103 -6.91 6.01 35.43
CA LEU A 1103 -5.65 6.37 36.09
C LEU A 1103 -5.52 5.78 37.48
N LYS A 1104 -6.63 5.55 38.20
CA LYS A 1104 -6.63 4.97 39.54
C LYS A 1104 -7.83 4.07 39.80
N LEU A 1105 -7.63 3.03 40.59
CA LEU A 1105 -8.70 2.23 41.21
C LEU A 1105 -8.55 2.25 42.73
N ASP A 1106 -9.58 2.73 43.43
CA ASP A 1106 -9.64 2.82 44.90
C ASP A 1106 -8.40 3.53 45.50
N GLY A 1107 -7.97 4.61 44.86
CA GLY A 1107 -6.81 5.41 45.27
C GLY A 1107 -5.44 4.83 44.89
N ARG A 1108 -5.37 3.62 44.32
CA ARG A 1108 -4.12 3.05 43.78
C ARG A 1108 -3.93 3.47 42.33
N ASP A 1109 -2.71 3.88 41.99
CA ASP A 1109 -2.37 4.25 40.62
C ASP A 1109 -2.46 3.02 39.71
N VAL A 1110 -2.95 3.24 38.49
CA VAL A 1110 -2.98 2.27 37.42
C VAL A 1110 -1.95 2.75 36.40
N ALA A 1111 -0.79 2.13 36.37
CA ALA A 1111 0.29 2.53 35.44
C ALA A 1111 0.15 1.88 34.06
N SER A 1112 -0.47 0.71 33.98
CA SER A 1112 -0.60 -0.09 32.76
C SER A 1112 -1.82 -1.01 32.80
N LEU A 1113 -2.14 -1.63 31.66
CA LEU A 1113 -3.19 -2.66 31.59
C LEU A 1113 -2.90 -3.87 32.49
N ARG A 1114 -1.62 -4.24 32.63
CA ARG A 1114 -1.19 -5.31 33.55
C ARG A 1114 -1.56 -4.97 34.98
N ASP A 1115 -1.22 -3.76 35.42
CA ASP A 1115 -1.51 -3.25 36.75
C ASP A 1115 -3.02 -3.17 37.02
N PHE A 1116 -3.80 -2.65 36.05
CA PHE A 1116 -5.26 -2.66 36.11
C PHE A 1116 -5.84 -4.08 36.31
N SER A 1117 -5.33 -5.06 35.56
CA SER A 1117 -5.76 -6.45 35.65
C SER A 1117 -5.41 -7.07 37.02
N GLU A 1118 -4.19 -6.85 37.51
CA GLU A 1118 -3.73 -7.32 38.82
C GLU A 1118 -4.57 -6.74 39.97
N GLN A 1119 -4.86 -5.44 39.92
CA GLN A 1119 -5.69 -4.79 40.93
C GLN A 1119 -7.10 -5.37 40.97
N LEU A 1120 -7.70 -5.68 39.81
CA LEU A 1120 -9.01 -6.31 39.73
C LEU A 1120 -9.04 -7.76 40.24
N LYS A 1121 -7.92 -8.52 40.16
CA LYS A 1121 -7.84 -9.86 40.77
C LYS A 1121 -8.03 -9.83 42.29
N GLY A 1122 -7.67 -8.73 42.95
CA GLY A 1122 -7.82 -8.53 44.39
C GLY A 1122 -9.19 -8.02 44.84
N MET A 1123 -10.15 -7.79 43.93
CA MET A 1123 -11.43 -7.15 44.22
C MET A 1123 -12.61 -8.15 44.24
N THR A 1124 -13.72 -7.75 44.88
CA THR A 1124 -14.89 -8.63 45.09
C THR A 1124 -16.15 -8.16 44.37
N PRO A 1125 -17.04 -9.06 43.90
CA PRO A 1125 -18.32 -8.68 43.30
C PRO A 1125 -19.18 -7.86 44.27
N GLY A 1126 -19.81 -6.80 43.78
CA GLY A 1126 -20.58 -5.85 44.59
C GLY A 1126 -19.75 -4.72 45.20
N GLN A 1127 -18.41 -4.80 45.15
CA GLN A 1127 -17.52 -3.74 45.60
C GLN A 1127 -17.69 -2.49 44.74
N ILE A 1128 -17.91 -1.34 45.39
CA ILE A 1128 -17.90 -0.03 44.72
C ILE A 1128 -16.46 0.48 44.73
N VAL A 1129 -15.87 0.60 43.54
CA VAL A 1129 -14.50 1.06 43.36
C VAL A 1129 -14.50 2.52 42.92
N LYS A 1130 -13.86 3.39 43.72
CA LYS A 1130 -13.67 4.79 43.35
C LYS A 1130 -12.63 4.86 42.22
N THR A 1131 -13.08 5.20 41.01
CA THR A 1131 -12.24 5.15 39.81
C THR A 1131 -11.92 6.57 39.36
N THR A 1132 -10.64 6.89 39.20
CA THR A 1132 -10.22 8.15 38.58
C THR A 1132 -10.02 7.93 37.08
N LEU A 1133 -10.78 8.66 36.26
CA LEU A 1133 -10.73 8.64 34.80
C LEU A 1133 -10.24 9.97 34.26
N ARG A 1134 -9.41 9.97 33.22
CA ARG A 1134 -9.13 11.17 32.43
C ARG A 1134 -10.00 11.19 31.18
N ARG A 1135 -10.81 12.24 31.05
CA ARG A 1135 -11.66 12.51 29.88
C ARG A 1135 -11.35 13.90 29.34
N GLU A 1136 -10.96 13.98 28.06
CA GLU A 1136 -10.67 15.27 27.40
C GLU A 1136 -9.68 16.14 28.22
N GLY A 1137 -8.67 15.50 28.82
CA GLY A 1137 -7.63 16.16 29.64
C GLY A 1137 -8.03 16.49 31.08
N LYS A 1138 -9.27 16.21 31.52
CA LYS A 1138 -9.72 16.43 32.89
C LYS A 1138 -9.90 15.13 33.66
N ASP A 1139 -9.45 15.12 34.91
CA ASP A 1139 -9.61 13.97 35.80
C ASP A 1139 -10.99 14.03 36.49
N LEU A 1140 -11.70 12.91 36.45
CA LEU A 1140 -13.05 12.70 36.96
C LEU A 1140 -13.03 11.49 37.90
N GLU A 1141 -13.71 11.58 39.03
CA GLU A 1141 -13.93 10.42 39.89
C GLU A 1141 -15.33 9.86 39.66
N VAL A 1142 -15.42 8.56 39.34
CA VAL A 1142 -16.69 7.85 39.21
C VAL A 1142 -16.72 6.61 40.10
N PRO A 1143 -17.82 6.35 40.82
CA PRO A 1143 -18.00 5.10 41.55
C PRO A 1143 -18.40 3.99 40.56
N VAL A 1144 -17.64 2.90 40.54
CA VAL A 1144 -17.93 1.74 39.68
C VAL A 1144 -18.28 0.54 40.55
N THR A 1145 -19.54 0.10 40.51
CA THR A 1145 -19.98 -1.10 41.25
C THR A 1145 -19.61 -2.35 40.45
N LEU A 1146 -18.51 -3.00 40.83
CA LEU A 1146 -18.04 -4.21 40.18
C LEU A 1146 -19.09 -5.32 40.27
N VAL A 1147 -19.27 -6.05 39.18
CA VAL A 1147 -20.15 -7.23 39.14
C VAL A 1147 -19.32 -8.48 39.03
N GLU A 1148 -19.92 -9.63 39.35
CA GLU A 1148 -19.31 -10.93 39.10
C GLU A 1148 -19.06 -11.10 37.61
N ARG A 1149 -17.86 -11.63 37.27
CA ARG A 1149 -17.40 -11.79 35.88
C ARG A 1149 -18.25 -12.79 35.09
#